data_AF-A0A7C9HML9-F1
#
_entry.id   AF-A0A7C9HML9-F1
#
_cell.length_a   1.000
_cell.length_b   1.000
_cell.length_c   1.000
_cell.angle_alpha   90.00
_cell.angle_beta   90.00
_cell.angle_gamma   90.00
#
_symmetry.space_group_name_H-M   'P 1'
#
loop_
_entity.id
_entity.type
_entity.pdbx_description
1 polymer ?
#
loop_
_entity_poly.entity_id
_entity_poly.type
_entity_poly.pdbx_seq_one_letter_code
_entity_poly.pdbx_strand_id
1 'polypeptide(L)'
;MRQWIAGALCLLAFGAQARVIDAFDSTDGWKVIQSDQVTGTLRNADGGVCLDYDFHGVSGYVGLQRDVALDYPDNYAFAFKVRGKGPTNDFQFKLVDASGDNVWWVTKPKFAFPSEWTQMRFKKRHISKAWGPSEEKELTHSAKLEFTLASGEGGKGSACFDALTFDALPPQNDAPLTGNLAQVGDAYVIDLATVRELGGAILQWAPEKQSGDYTVDLSNYGSAWHGGYRVRMSDGAEDFVAMPEEEGRYVRISPAPDFPGTLLRADIQPLAFSASKNAFIEAVAMRAKRGDYPRGFIGEQSYWTIVGVDGGREQGLIGEDGAIEVGKGRFSIEPVVIGPSGRATWADVQATQSLQDDYLPIPSVHWQHPDFKLHITAFGEGKPGDARLVARYRLTNTSREPADFTLQLRARPLQVNPPSQFLNTTGGVSPIGSIEVAANDMRVDDRIVRFSRAASQMEVSVFAAQGDPLIAPTSHSPPWARDPDDLASGAMHYEVHLSPGESFDVAWVSSLGGDGELDASNAEARQAAVALQWHDKLDRVKFKVPPQGEHIANTIRTALAHMAISRVGPRLQPGTRSYARAWIRDGAMIGEGLLRLGREDIAKEFLQWYAPYQFDSGKVPCCVDDRGADPVPENDSHGELIYLVAEMYRYTRDRALLEQMWPHVVGAVKYMDALRASERTEANRAKNQAFYGLMPASISHEGYSAKPMHSYWDDFWALRGYKDAVEIAQWLGKDADAKRFAASRDQFSGDLQASLRTAMAQQKIDFIPGSAELGDFDATSTTIALAPGAADAILPPGALEKTFERYWREFEQRRKGEREWKDYTPYELRTVGTFVRLGWRDRAQSALDFFFADQQPRAWNQWAEVVSRTPRKPFFLGDLPHAWVASDYVRSALDLFAYERPEDESIVIAAGIPADWLKGEGIAIEGLRTPGGPLSYSLREVGDKLVLEVGGGITLPKGGLVLPWNGKETRVTRVPARVEIAR
;
A
#
# COMPACT_ATOMS: atom_id res chain seq x y z
N MET A 1 -42.65 59.82 33.60
CA MET A 1 -44.01 59.27 33.74
C MET A 1 -44.33 58.54 32.43
N ARG A 2 -44.39 57.19 32.44
CA ARG A 2 -45.01 56.23 31.48
C ARG A 2 -44.83 56.47 29.97
N GLN A 3 -44.29 55.58 29.13
CA GLN A 3 -44.60 54.16 28.93
C GLN A 3 -43.51 53.54 28.03
N TRP A 4 -43.00 52.36 28.40
CA TRP A 4 -42.25 51.47 27.51
C TRP A 4 -43.24 50.47 26.92
N ILE A 5 -43.31 50.37 25.59
CA ILE A 5 -44.04 49.33 24.88
C ILE A 5 -43.01 48.39 24.26
N ALA A 6 -43.14 47.12 24.64
CA ALA A 6 -42.38 45.99 24.14
C ALA A 6 -42.64 45.76 22.64
N GLY A 7 -41.56 45.60 21.87
CA GLY A 7 -41.58 45.00 20.54
C GLY A 7 -40.77 43.71 20.57
N ALA A 8 -41.44 42.59 20.83
CA ALA A 8 -40.86 41.27 20.65
C ALA A 8 -40.74 41.00 19.14
N LEU A 9 -39.54 41.13 18.58
CA LEU A 9 -39.23 40.54 17.28
C LEU A 9 -39.01 39.03 17.50
N CYS A 10 -40.06 38.24 17.28
CA CYS A 10 -39.91 36.83 16.94
C CYS A 10 -39.19 36.76 15.59
N LEU A 11 -37.89 36.52 15.60
CA LEU A 11 -37.16 35.97 14.46
C LEU A 11 -37.66 34.53 14.28
N LEU A 12 -38.74 34.36 13.53
CA LEU A 12 -39.07 33.09 12.91
C LEU A 12 -37.97 32.80 11.88
N ALA A 13 -36.98 32.01 12.28
CA ALA A 13 -36.13 31.33 11.32
C ALA A 13 -37.04 30.41 10.50
N PHE A 14 -37.40 30.84 9.29
CA PHE A 14 -37.99 29.97 8.28
C PHE A 14 -36.93 28.92 7.92
N GLY A 15 -36.93 27.79 8.64
CA GLY A 15 -36.26 26.59 8.16
C GLY A 15 -36.92 26.18 6.84
N ALA A 16 -36.15 26.13 5.77
CA ALA A 16 -36.62 25.59 4.50
C ALA A 16 -37.18 24.19 4.74
N GLN A 17 -38.41 23.94 4.30
CA GLN A 17 -39.08 22.65 4.47
C GLN A 17 -38.30 21.57 3.69
N ALA A 18 -38.04 20.44 4.34
CA ALA A 18 -37.34 19.30 3.75
C ALA A 18 -37.90 18.93 2.38
N ARG A 19 -37.06 18.92 1.33
CA ARG A 19 -37.47 18.49 -0.01
C ARG A 19 -37.45 16.97 -0.06
N VAL A 20 -38.59 16.34 -0.30
CA VAL A 20 -38.65 14.90 -0.59
C VAL A 20 -38.08 14.66 -1.99
N ILE A 21 -37.01 13.86 -2.08
CA ILE A 21 -36.42 13.44 -3.36
C ILE A 21 -37.13 12.18 -3.86
N ASP A 22 -37.35 11.22 -2.98
CA ASP A 22 -38.10 10.00 -3.26
C ASP A 22 -38.68 9.42 -1.96
N ALA A 23 -39.94 9.00 -1.98
CA ALA A 23 -40.62 8.33 -0.87
C ALA A 23 -40.45 6.81 -0.90
N PHE A 24 -39.88 6.26 -1.98
CA PHE A 24 -39.70 4.83 -2.23
C PHE A 24 -40.99 3.99 -2.22
N ASP A 25 -42.11 4.60 -2.64
CA ASP A 25 -43.40 3.91 -2.82
C ASP A 25 -43.41 2.96 -4.04
N SER A 26 -42.47 3.14 -4.98
CA SER A 26 -42.32 2.29 -6.18
C SER A 26 -40.88 2.23 -6.67
N THR A 27 -40.55 1.17 -7.43
CA THR A 27 -39.26 1.05 -8.14
C THR A 27 -39.14 1.99 -9.35
N ASP A 28 -40.20 2.73 -9.71
CA ASP A 28 -40.22 3.53 -10.93
C ASP A 28 -39.19 4.67 -10.86
N GLY A 29 -38.37 4.77 -11.92
CA GLY A 29 -37.27 5.73 -12.02
C GLY A 29 -35.95 5.26 -11.38
N TRP A 30 -35.93 4.08 -10.73
CA TRP A 30 -34.71 3.44 -10.26
C TRP A 30 -34.21 2.39 -11.27
N LYS A 31 -32.91 2.40 -11.55
CA LYS A 31 -32.21 1.44 -12.41
C LYS A 31 -31.22 0.64 -11.57
N VAL A 32 -31.15 -0.67 -11.79
CA VAL A 32 -30.08 -1.49 -11.20
C VAL A 32 -28.79 -1.22 -11.94
N ILE A 33 -27.72 -0.96 -11.18
CA ILE A 33 -26.34 -0.96 -11.66
C ILE A 33 -25.59 -2.12 -10.99
N GLN A 34 -24.78 -2.85 -11.75
CA GLN A 34 -24.06 -4.03 -11.22
C GLN A 34 -22.80 -4.32 -12.04
N SER A 35 -21.81 -4.93 -11.40
CA SER A 35 -20.58 -5.41 -12.04
C SER A 35 -20.71 -6.83 -12.60
N ASP A 36 -19.67 -7.30 -13.32
CA ASP A 36 -19.60 -8.65 -13.88
C ASP A 36 -19.92 -9.72 -12.81
N GLN A 37 -20.74 -10.72 -13.19
CA GLN A 37 -21.16 -11.84 -12.34
C GLN A 37 -21.86 -11.47 -11.01
N VAL A 38 -22.20 -10.19 -10.78
CA VAL A 38 -23.05 -9.75 -9.67
C VAL A 38 -24.49 -9.62 -10.15
N THR A 39 -25.45 -10.05 -9.33
CA THR A 39 -26.88 -9.93 -9.65
C THR A 39 -27.59 -9.02 -8.67
N GLY A 40 -28.36 -8.06 -9.18
CA GLY A 40 -29.25 -7.19 -8.42
C GLY A 40 -30.67 -7.19 -8.98
N THR A 41 -31.67 -7.19 -8.10
CA THR A 41 -33.08 -7.05 -8.47
C THR A 41 -33.80 -6.12 -7.51
N LEU A 42 -34.66 -5.25 -8.06
CA LEU A 42 -35.47 -4.33 -7.27
C LEU A 42 -36.85 -4.91 -7.02
N ARG A 43 -37.36 -4.71 -5.80
CA ARG A 43 -38.75 -4.99 -5.43
C ARG A 43 -39.28 -3.96 -4.45
N ASN A 44 -40.59 -3.76 -4.45
CA ASN A 44 -41.28 -2.99 -3.41
C ASN A 44 -41.55 -3.89 -2.20
N ALA A 45 -41.28 -3.41 -0.98
CA ALA A 45 -41.54 -4.19 0.25
C ALA A 45 -41.72 -3.32 1.51
N ASP A 46 -42.78 -3.60 2.27
CA ASP A 46 -43.21 -2.96 3.53
C ASP A 46 -42.76 -1.49 3.70
N GLY A 47 -43.24 -0.63 2.80
CA GLY A 47 -43.02 0.82 2.89
C GLY A 47 -41.65 1.31 2.42
N GLY A 48 -41.01 0.61 1.46
CA GLY A 48 -39.82 1.10 0.77
C GLY A 48 -39.43 0.24 -0.44
N VAL A 49 -38.34 0.62 -1.11
CA VAL A 49 -37.72 -0.13 -2.22
C VAL A 49 -36.55 -0.93 -1.68
N CYS A 50 -36.51 -2.22 -2.01
CA CYS A 50 -35.42 -3.13 -1.66
C CYS A 50 -34.64 -3.56 -2.89
N LEU A 51 -33.31 -3.56 -2.75
CA LEU A 51 -32.34 -4.18 -3.64
C LEU A 51 -31.94 -5.53 -3.07
N ASP A 52 -32.42 -6.61 -3.68
CA ASP A 52 -31.93 -7.97 -3.40
C ASP A 52 -30.69 -8.22 -4.28
N TYR A 53 -29.63 -8.74 -3.67
CA TYR A 53 -28.34 -8.91 -4.33
C TYR A 53 -27.68 -10.26 -4.04
N ASP A 54 -26.81 -10.68 -4.96
CA ASP A 54 -25.87 -11.79 -4.78
C ASP A 54 -24.56 -11.48 -5.53
N PHE A 55 -23.44 -11.49 -4.80
CA PHE A 55 -22.11 -11.28 -5.34
C PHE A 55 -21.49 -12.55 -5.94
N HIS A 56 -22.09 -13.74 -5.76
CA HIS A 56 -21.60 -15.02 -6.33
C HIS A 56 -20.11 -15.35 -6.06
N GLY A 57 -19.53 -14.78 -5.00
CA GLY A 57 -18.12 -14.97 -4.64
C GLY A 57 -17.12 -14.13 -5.46
N VAL A 58 -17.57 -13.18 -6.28
CA VAL A 58 -16.72 -12.18 -6.91
C VAL A 58 -16.69 -10.87 -6.13
N SER A 59 -15.63 -10.10 -6.32
CA SER A 59 -15.61 -8.70 -5.88
C SER A 59 -16.49 -7.87 -6.83
N GLY A 60 -16.94 -6.70 -6.40
CA GLY A 60 -17.64 -5.79 -7.28
C GLY A 60 -18.66 -4.91 -6.58
N TYR A 61 -19.68 -4.48 -7.32
CA TYR A 61 -20.74 -3.63 -6.79
C TYR A 61 -22.11 -3.93 -7.38
N VAL A 62 -23.13 -3.56 -6.62
CA VAL A 62 -24.53 -3.58 -7.00
C VAL A 62 -25.23 -2.39 -6.37
N GLY A 63 -26.12 -1.74 -7.09
CA GLY A 63 -26.79 -0.55 -6.58
C GLY A 63 -28.05 -0.20 -7.35
N LEU A 64 -28.72 0.82 -6.85
CA LEU A 64 -29.82 1.49 -7.53
C LEU A 64 -29.44 2.93 -7.83
N GLN A 65 -29.64 3.34 -9.07
CA GLN A 65 -29.34 4.67 -9.60
C GLN A 65 -30.65 5.36 -10.00
N ARG A 66 -30.76 6.65 -9.70
CA ARG A 66 -31.84 7.53 -10.14
C ARG A 66 -31.27 8.80 -10.77
N ASP A 67 -31.89 9.23 -11.85
CA ASP A 67 -31.62 10.55 -12.43
C ASP A 67 -32.24 11.62 -11.52
N VAL A 68 -31.42 12.51 -10.95
CA VAL A 68 -31.84 13.60 -10.06
C VAL A 68 -31.16 14.89 -10.48
N ALA A 69 -31.92 15.95 -10.76
CA ALA A 69 -31.36 17.28 -10.99
C ALA A 69 -31.37 18.07 -9.67
N LEU A 70 -30.22 18.17 -9.02
CA LEU A 70 -30.07 18.81 -7.70
C LEU A 70 -28.98 19.87 -7.73
N ASP A 71 -29.34 21.08 -7.31
CA ASP A 71 -28.42 22.18 -7.00
C ASP A 71 -28.19 22.24 -5.49
N TYR A 72 -26.94 22.45 -5.09
CA TYR A 72 -26.53 22.39 -3.69
C TYR A 72 -26.31 23.80 -3.11
N PRO A 73 -26.94 24.14 -1.96
CA PRO A 73 -26.64 25.38 -1.25
C PRO A 73 -25.32 25.28 -0.46
N ASP A 74 -24.89 26.37 0.18
CA ASP A 74 -23.63 26.43 0.94
C ASP A 74 -23.50 25.35 2.02
N ASN A 75 -24.62 24.97 2.64
CA ASN A 75 -24.71 23.89 3.62
C ASN A 75 -26.04 23.13 3.49
N TYR A 76 -25.99 21.81 3.62
CA TYR A 76 -27.14 20.93 3.40
C TYR A 76 -26.98 19.58 4.09
N ALA A 77 -28.08 18.81 4.13
CA ALA A 77 -28.04 17.41 4.53
C ALA A 77 -29.04 16.56 3.74
N PHE A 78 -28.66 15.31 3.51
CA PHE A 78 -29.56 14.24 3.12
C PHE A 78 -30.02 13.46 4.35
N ALA A 79 -31.26 13.00 4.33
CA ALA A 79 -31.74 12.00 5.26
C ALA A 79 -32.52 10.91 4.52
N PHE A 80 -32.40 9.68 4.99
CA PHE A 80 -33.14 8.53 4.47
C PHE A 80 -33.18 7.44 5.53
N LYS A 81 -34.07 6.48 5.40
CA LYS A 81 -34.10 5.29 6.26
C LYS A 81 -33.48 4.11 5.53
N VAL A 82 -32.78 3.28 6.29
CA VAL A 82 -32.22 2.01 5.82
C VAL A 82 -32.70 0.87 6.70
N ARG A 83 -32.89 -0.29 6.09
CA ARG A 83 -32.91 -1.58 6.76
C ARG A 83 -32.40 -2.65 5.81
N GLY A 84 -32.00 -3.80 6.32
CA GLY A 84 -31.56 -4.88 5.45
C GLY A 84 -31.11 -6.11 6.20
N LYS A 85 -30.64 -7.07 5.41
CA LYS A 85 -30.06 -8.31 5.90
C LYS A 85 -28.99 -8.79 4.93
N GLY A 86 -27.83 -9.17 5.44
CA GLY A 86 -26.75 -9.73 4.64
C GLY A 86 -25.42 -9.65 5.37
N PRO A 87 -24.33 -10.12 4.74
CA PRO A 87 -22.96 -9.90 5.18
C PRO A 87 -22.61 -8.41 5.25
N THR A 88 -21.53 -8.07 5.95
CA THR A 88 -21.07 -6.67 6.04
C THR A 88 -20.36 -6.26 4.76
N ASN A 89 -21.02 -5.39 3.98
CA ASN A 89 -20.54 -4.85 2.71
C ASN A 89 -20.38 -3.33 2.83
N ASP A 90 -19.60 -2.73 1.94
CA ASP A 90 -19.39 -1.28 1.96
C ASP A 90 -20.64 -0.58 1.39
N PHE A 91 -21.25 0.29 2.18
CA PHE A 91 -22.39 1.08 1.73
C PHE A 91 -21.91 2.44 1.23
N GLN A 92 -22.28 2.79 0.01
CA GLN A 92 -21.88 4.01 -0.68
C GLN A 92 -23.11 4.80 -1.12
N PHE A 93 -23.17 6.07 -0.76
CA PHE A 93 -24.12 7.03 -1.30
C PHE A 93 -23.37 7.93 -2.28
N LYS A 94 -23.73 7.88 -3.56
CA LYS A 94 -22.99 8.59 -4.63
C LYS A 94 -23.85 9.67 -5.29
N LEU A 95 -23.18 10.75 -5.66
CA LEU A 95 -23.72 11.88 -6.40
C LEU A 95 -22.84 12.05 -7.64
N VAL A 96 -23.45 11.96 -8.82
CA VAL A 96 -22.73 11.96 -10.10
C VAL A 96 -23.11 13.21 -10.89
N ASP A 97 -22.12 13.87 -11.48
CA ASP A 97 -22.35 15.03 -12.32
C ASP A 97 -23.03 14.66 -13.66
N ALA A 98 -23.31 15.68 -14.48
CA ALA A 98 -23.94 15.48 -15.79
C ALA A 98 -23.03 14.77 -16.82
N SER A 99 -21.71 14.82 -16.64
CA SER A 99 -20.76 14.13 -17.52
C SER A 99 -20.72 12.62 -17.26
N GLY A 100 -20.96 12.21 -16.01
CA GLY A 100 -20.74 10.85 -15.55
C GLY A 100 -19.30 10.57 -15.12
N ASP A 101 -18.36 11.47 -15.41
CA ASP A 101 -16.93 11.31 -15.12
C ASP A 101 -16.60 11.72 -13.67
N ASN A 102 -17.38 12.61 -13.04
CA ASN A 102 -17.11 13.10 -11.68
C ASN A 102 -18.13 12.58 -10.65
N VAL A 103 -17.61 12.01 -9.57
CA VAL A 103 -18.40 11.39 -8.50
C VAL A 103 -18.00 11.95 -7.14
N TRP A 104 -19.00 12.25 -6.32
CA TRP A 104 -18.88 12.55 -4.90
C TRP A 104 -19.62 11.50 -4.10
N TRP A 105 -19.16 11.19 -2.89
CA TRP A 105 -19.73 10.11 -2.13
C TRP A 105 -19.66 10.28 -0.62
N VAL A 106 -20.48 9.48 0.06
CA VAL A 106 -20.29 9.06 1.45
C VAL A 106 -20.08 7.56 1.43
N THR A 107 -19.01 7.09 2.08
CA THR A 107 -18.71 5.66 2.20
C THR A 107 -18.77 5.23 3.66
N LYS A 108 -19.49 4.13 3.93
CA LYS A 108 -19.55 3.44 5.21
C LYS A 108 -18.99 2.03 5.01
N PRO A 109 -17.70 1.80 5.30
CA PRO A 109 -17.09 0.49 5.11
C PRO A 109 -17.66 -0.53 6.09
N LYS A 110 -17.73 -1.81 5.70
CA LYS A 110 -18.27 -2.92 6.51
C LYS A 110 -19.60 -2.58 7.20
N PHE A 111 -20.54 -2.00 6.44
CA PHE A 111 -21.81 -1.53 6.97
C PHE A 111 -22.73 -2.72 7.29
N ALA A 112 -23.01 -2.91 8.59
CA ALA A 112 -24.02 -3.85 9.05
C ALA A 112 -25.40 -3.22 8.94
N PHE A 113 -26.20 -3.67 7.97
CA PHE A 113 -27.55 -3.17 7.80
C PHE A 113 -28.42 -3.49 9.03
N PRO A 114 -29.12 -2.50 9.60
CA PRO A 114 -30.00 -2.73 10.73
C PRO A 114 -31.23 -3.53 10.29
N SER A 115 -31.74 -4.38 11.19
CA SER A 115 -32.97 -5.13 10.94
C SER A 115 -34.22 -4.24 10.95
N GLU A 116 -34.19 -3.18 11.76
CA GLU A 116 -35.25 -2.18 11.87
C GLU A 116 -34.92 -0.93 11.05
N TRP A 117 -35.95 -0.22 10.61
CA TRP A 117 -35.80 1.06 9.92
C TRP A 117 -35.02 2.06 10.77
N THR A 118 -33.81 2.38 10.33
CA THR A 118 -32.90 3.30 11.01
C THR A 118 -32.67 4.51 10.13
N GLN A 119 -32.82 5.70 10.70
CA GLN A 119 -32.58 6.94 9.97
C GLN A 119 -31.07 7.22 9.84
N MET A 120 -30.64 7.45 8.62
CA MET A 120 -29.32 7.94 8.25
C MET A 120 -29.40 9.44 7.93
N ARG A 121 -28.38 10.20 8.29
CA ARG A 121 -28.25 11.61 7.92
C ARG A 121 -26.82 11.92 7.47
N PHE A 122 -26.67 12.46 6.28
CA PHE A 122 -25.38 12.85 5.69
C PHE A 122 -25.36 14.36 5.46
N LYS A 123 -24.50 15.09 6.18
CA LYS A 123 -24.30 16.54 6.02
C LYS A 123 -23.26 16.81 4.92
N LYS A 124 -23.16 18.05 4.42
CA LYS A 124 -22.13 18.47 3.43
C LYS A 124 -20.74 17.94 3.76
N ARG A 125 -20.30 18.04 5.03
CA ARG A 125 -18.98 17.58 5.47
C ARG A 125 -18.71 16.08 5.29
N HIS A 126 -19.75 15.26 5.19
CA HIS A 126 -19.62 13.81 5.01
C HIS A 126 -19.39 13.43 3.55
N ILE A 127 -19.71 14.34 2.62
CA ILE A 127 -19.61 14.12 1.19
C ILE A 127 -18.25 14.60 0.72
N SER A 128 -17.45 13.69 0.19
CA SER A 128 -16.14 13.99 -0.39
C SER A 128 -16.13 13.65 -1.87
N LYS A 129 -15.25 14.30 -2.63
CA LYS A 129 -14.98 13.87 -4.00
C LYS A 129 -14.41 12.45 -3.98
N ALA A 130 -15.01 11.57 -4.77
CA ALA A 130 -14.57 10.20 -4.94
C ALA A 130 -13.51 10.11 -6.05
N TRP A 131 -13.89 10.46 -7.28
CA TRP A 131 -13.01 10.48 -8.46
C TRP A 131 -13.55 11.41 -9.55
N GLY A 132 -12.75 11.58 -10.60
CA GLY A 132 -13.09 12.31 -11.81
C GLY A 132 -12.08 13.41 -12.15
N PRO A 133 -12.05 13.85 -13.42
CA PRO A 133 -11.01 14.75 -13.95
C PRO A 133 -11.16 16.21 -13.51
N SER A 134 -12.30 16.61 -12.93
CA SER A 134 -12.49 17.98 -12.44
C SER A 134 -11.54 18.29 -11.26
N GLU A 135 -11.10 19.53 -11.10
CA GLU A 135 -10.39 19.95 -9.89
C GLU A 135 -11.34 20.36 -8.76
N GLU A 136 -12.63 20.53 -9.07
CA GLU A 136 -13.65 20.94 -8.10
C GLU A 136 -13.81 19.87 -7.02
N LYS A 137 -13.61 20.27 -5.77
CA LYS A 137 -13.77 19.42 -4.59
C LYS A 137 -15.16 19.49 -4.00
N GLU A 138 -15.84 20.63 -4.17
CA GLU A 138 -17.21 20.81 -3.69
C GLU A 138 -18.21 20.50 -4.80
N LEU A 139 -19.27 19.78 -4.44
CA LEU A 139 -20.37 19.48 -5.34
C LEU A 139 -21.33 20.66 -5.39
N THR A 140 -21.49 21.25 -6.57
CA THR A 140 -22.44 22.36 -6.82
C THR A 140 -23.72 21.88 -7.51
N HIS A 141 -23.62 20.84 -8.33
CA HIS A 141 -24.74 20.23 -9.04
C HIS A 141 -24.51 18.73 -9.27
N SER A 142 -25.58 17.92 -9.18
CA SER A 142 -25.56 16.50 -9.56
C SER A 142 -26.72 16.18 -10.50
N ALA A 143 -26.48 15.27 -11.44
CA ALA A 143 -27.48 14.74 -12.37
C ALA A 143 -27.98 13.33 -12.00
N LYS A 144 -27.24 12.60 -11.16
CA LYS A 144 -27.62 11.26 -10.70
C LYS A 144 -27.27 11.04 -9.24
N LEU A 145 -28.03 10.14 -8.61
CA LEU A 145 -27.82 9.68 -7.24
C LEU A 145 -27.86 8.17 -7.20
N GLU A 146 -26.97 7.57 -6.41
CA GLU A 146 -26.88 6.11 -6.26
C GLU A 146 -26.80 5.69 -4.81
N PHE A 147 -27.48 4.58 -4.52
CA PHE A 147 -27.22 3.75 -3.35
C PHE A 147 -26.53 2.48 -3.82
N THR A 148 -25.26 2.32 -3.45
CA THR A 148 -24.41 1.26 -3.97
C THR A 148 -23.82 0.45 -2.82
N LEU A 149 -23.88 -0.87 -2.96
CA LEU A 149 -23.16 -1.81 -2.12
C LEU A 149 -21.93 -2.29 -2.90
N ALA A 150 -20.75 -2.11 -2.34
CA ALA A 150 -19.52 -2.73 -2.84
C ALA A 150 -19.13 -3.91 -1.94
N SER A 151 -18.61 -4.98 -2.52
CA SER A 151 -18.27 -6.20 -1.79
C SER A 151 -17.23 -5.91 -0.69
N GLY A 152 -17.62 -6.12 0.57
CA GLY A 152 -16.73 -6.22 1.72
C GLY A 152 -16.54 -7.69 2.10
N GLU A 153 -17.57 -8.32 2.64
CA GLU A 153 -17.66 -9.79 2.79
C GLU A 153 -18.27 -10.49 1.57
N GLY A 154 -18.94 -9.75 0.68
CA GLY A 154 -19.65 -10.28 -0.48
C GLY A 154 -20.98 -10.96 -0.11
N GLY A 155 -21.21 -12.13 -0.70
CA GLY A 155 -22.40 -12.97 -0.44
C GLY A 155 -23.72 -12.40 -0.96
N LYS A 156 -24.83 -12.84 -0.35
CA LYS A 156 -26.20 -12.46 -0.76
C LYS A 156 -26.97 -11.77 0.35
N GLY A 157 -27.84 -10.84 -0.01
CA GLY A 157 -28.61 -10.07 0.95
C GLY A 157 -29.69 -9.19 0.32
N SER A 158 -30.22 -8.29 1.15
CA SER A 158 -31.21 -7.30 0.76
C SER A 158 -30.95 -5.99 1.49
N ALA A 159 -30.97 -4.87 0.77
CA ALA A 159 -30.86 -3.52 1.31
C ALA A 159 -32.08 -2.70 0.89
N CYS A 160 -32.81 -2.15 1.85
CA CYS A 160 -34.03 -1.41 1.64
C CYS A 160 -33.89 0.04 2.05
N PHE A 161 -34.49 0.92 1.27
CA PHE A 161 -34.42 2.37 1.44
C PHE A 161 -35.83 2.97 1.47
N ASP A 162 -36.01 3.99 2.31
CA ASP A 162 -37.27 4.75 2.47
C ASP A 162 -36.97 6.23 2.78
N ALA A 163 -37.92 7.11 2.48
CA ALA A 163 -37.97 8.53 2.86
C ALA A 163 -36.68 9.33 2.58
N LEU A 164 -36.19 9.35 1.33
CA LEU A 164 -35.05 10.18 0.94
C LEU A 164 -35.46 11.66 0.85
N THR A 165 -34.87 12.48 1.70
CA THR A 165 -35.06 13.92 1.76
C THR A 165 -33.74 14.69 1.64
N PHE A 166 -33.87 15.96 1.26
CA PHE A 166 -32.78 16.93 1.13
C PHE A 166 -33.16 18.25 1.80
N ASP A 167 -32.31 18.69 2.74
CA ASP A 167 -32.52 19.88 3.55
C ASP A 167 -31.42 20.91 3.28
N ALA A 168 -31.79 22.17 3.01
CA ALA A 168 -30.86 23.28 3.13
C ALA A 168 -30.64 23.62 4.61
N LEU A 169 -29.39 23.68 5.05
CA LEU A 169 -29.02 24.02 6.42
C LEU A 169 -28.51 25.46 6.50
N PRO A 170 -28.60 26.12 7.68
CA PRO A 170 -27.91 27.39 7.89
C PRO A 170 -26.42 27.29 7.54
N PRO A 171 -25.79 28.38 7.07
CA PRO A 171 -24.34 28.40 6.84
C PRO A 171 -23.58 27.93 8.08
N GLN A 172 -22.48 27.21 7.85
CA GLN A 172 -21.63 26.72 8.94
C GLN A 172 -21.06 27.92 9.72
N ASN A 173 -21.16 27.87 11.06
CA ASN A 173 -20.56 28.87 11.92
C ASN A 173 -19.12 28.46 12.24
N ASP A 174 -18.15 29.13 11.63
CA ASP A 174 -16.71 28.89 11.81
C ASP A 174 -16.05 29.81 12.85
N ALA A 175 -16.84 30.55 13.64
CA ALA A 175 -16.29 31.34 14.74
C ALA A 175 -15.56 30.44 15.77
N PRO A 176 -14.56 30.92 16.52
CA PRO A 176 -13.92 30.13 17.57
C PRO A 176 -14.93 29.47 18.52
N LEU A 177 -14.65 28.25 18.97
CA LEU A 177 -15.47 27.51 19.94
C LEU A 177 -15.15 28.01 21.36
N THR A 178 -15.55 29.26 21.65
CA THR A 178 -15.30 29.91 22.93
C THR A 178 -16.59 30.02 23.75
N GLY A 179 -16.45 29.89 25.06
CA GLY A 179 -17.48 30.14 26.04
C GLY A 179 -16.85 30.39 27.41
N ASN A 180 -17.58 31.02 28.31
CA ASN A 180 -17.09 31.24 29.68
C ASN A 180 -17.31 29.96 30.49
N LEU A 181 -16.25 29.43 31.09
CA LEU A 181 -16.33 28.35 32.05
C LEU A 181 -16.99 28.86 33.34
N ALA A 182 -18.14 28.31 33.70
CA ALA A 182 -18.87 28.64 34.92
C ALA A 182 -19.05 27.39 35.78
N GLN A 183 -18.76 27.50 37.08
CA GLN A 183 -19.06 26.43 38.03
C GLN A 183 -20.55 26.53 38.46
N VAL A 184 -21.29 25.43 38.31
CA VAL A 184 -22.72 25.31 38.63
C VAL A 184 -22.90 24.08 39.52
N GLY A 185 -22.98 24.30 40.84
CA GLY A 185 -22.90 23.21 41.81
C GLY A 185 -21.52 22.55 41.75
N ASP A 186 -21.48 21.22 41.66
CA ASP A 186 -20.24 20.44 41.57
C ASP A 186 -19.76 20.25 40.12
N ALA A 187 -20.48 20.80 39.12
CA ALA A 187 -20.13 20.68 37.70
C ALA A 187 -19.63 22.01 37.11
N TYR A 188 -18.94 21.92 35.99
CA TYR A 188 -18.51 23.06 35.18
C TYR A 188 -19.29 23.09 33.87
N VAL A 189 -19.77 24.27 33.47
CA VAL A 189 -20.60 24.45 32.26
C VAL A 189 -20.02 25.54 31.37
N ILE A 190 -20.01 25.29 30.06
CA ILE A 190 -19.62 26.24 29.01
C ILE A 190 -20.82 26.45 28.08
N ASP A 191 -21.19 27.71 27.82
CA ASP A 191 -22.19 28.09 26.81
C ASP A 191 -21.49 28.65 25.55
N LEU A 192 -21.64 27.95 24.42
CA LEU A 192 -21.10 28.31 23.10
C LEU A 192 -22.00 29.30 22.33
N ALA A 193 -23.00 29.87 23.00
CA ALA A 193 -24.02 30.81 22.53
C ALA A 193 -25.02 30.27 21.49
N THR A 194 -24.60 29.35 20.62
CA THR A 194 -25.40 28.69 19.60
C THR A 194 -25.07 27.20 19.56
N VAL A 195 -25.89 26.38 18.89
CA VAL A 195 -25.53 24.97 18.67
C VAL A 195 -24.34 24.92 17.71
N ARG A 196 -23.27 24.24 18.13
CA ARG A 196 -22.01 24.13 17.38
C ARG A 196 -21.62 22.67 17.25
N GLU A 197 -21.00 22.34 16.13
CA GLU A 197 -20.32 21.06 15.95
C GLU A 197 -18.95 21.12 16.63
N LEU A 198 -18.58 20.08 17.35
CA LEU A 198 -17.36 20.03 18.15
C LEU A 198 -16.70 18.66 18.02
N GLY A 199 -15.38 18.62 18.13
CA GLY A 199 -14.61 17.38 18.08
C GLY A 199 -14.16 16.89 19.46
N GLY A 200 -14.30 17.69 20.51
CA GLY A 200 -13.79 17.29 21.82
C GLY A 200 -13.52 18.45 22.75
N ALA A 201 -12.75 18.16 23.80
CA ALA A 201 -12.26 19.16 24.74
C ALA A 201 -10.86 18.81 25.23
N ILE A 202 -10.09 19.83 25.59
CA ILE A 202 -8.87 19.69 26.37
C ILE A 202 -9.14 20.30 27.73
N LEU A 203 -8.96 19.51 28.79
CA LEU A 203 -9.29 19.89 30.15
C LEU A 203 -8.00 20.02 30.94
N GLN A 204 -7.75 21.21 31.47
CA GLN A 204 -6.60 21.47 32.33
C GLN A 204 -7.07 21.55 33.77
N TRP A 205 -6.63 20.60 34.58
CA TRP A 205 -6.92 20.52 36.00
C TRP A 205 -5.77 21.14 36.82
N ALA A 206 -6.08 21.53 38.06
CA ALA A 206 -5.06 21.98 38.99
C ALA A 206 -4.14 20.80 39.34
N PRO A 207 -2.82 21.00 39.46
CA PRO A 207 -1.85 19.93 39.72
C PRO A 207 -2.01 19.40 41.16
N GLU A 208 -3.01 18.55 41.35
CA GLU A 208 -3.24 17.77 42.56
C GLU A 208 -3.01 16.29 42.22
N LYS A 209 -2.12 15.62 42.94
CA LYS A 209 -1.65 14.25 42.62
C LYS A 209 -2.67 13.16 42.99
N GLN A 210 -3.88 13.19 42.45
CA GLN A 210 -4.88 12.16 42.75
C GLN A 210 -5.74 11.84 41.51
N SER A 211 -5.93 10.55 41.28
CA SER A 211 -6.72 10.05 40.15
C SER A 211 -8.22 10.11 40.43
N GLY A 212 -9.06 10.40 39.44
CA GLY A 212 -10.49 10.15 39.55
C GLY A 212 -11.29 10.28 38.24
N ASP A 213 -12.60 10.16 38.38
CA ASP A 213 -13.52 10.01 37.26
C ASP A 213 -14.34 11.30 37.05
N TYR A 214 -14.74 11.57 35.81
CA TYR A 214 -15.72 12.61 35.49
C TYR A 214 -16.50 12.29 34.22
N THR A 215 -17.59 13.02 33.98
CA THR A 215 -18.36 12.92 32.72
C THR A 215 -18.39 14.23 31.95
N VAL A 216 -18.45 14.15 30.63
CA VAL A 216 -18.70 15.27 29.72
C VAL A 216 -20.03 15.05 29.01
N ASP A 217 -20.96 15.99 29.20
CA ASP A 217 -22.30 15.98 28.61
C ASP A 217 -22.52 17.21 27.71
N LEU A 218 -23.39 17.05 26.72
CA LEU A 218 -23.80 18.10 25.78
C LEU A 218 -25.29 18.40 25.91
N SER A 219 -25.69 19.64 25.61
CA SER A 219 -27.09 20.03 25.51
C SER A 219 -27.31 21.18 24.53
N ASN A 220 -28.45 21.18 23.83
CA ASN A 220 -28.88 22.34 23.04
C ASN A 220 -29.61 23.41 23.88
N TYR A 221 -30.13 23.02 25.04
CA TYR A 221 -31.05 23.86 25.83
C TYR A 221 -30.61 24.06 27.29
N GLY A 222 -29.57 23.36 27.75
CA GLY A 222 -29.03 23.45 29.11
C GLY A 222 -29.77 22.61 30.16
N SER A 223 -30.81 21.86 29.75
CA SER A 223 -31.64 21.03 30.64
C SER A 223 -31.77 19.57 30.19
N ALA A 224 -31.75 19.31 28.89
CA ALA A 224 -31.75 17.96 28.30
C ALA A 224 -30.32 17.60 27.85
N TRP A 225 -29.63 16.83 28.70
CA TRP A 225 -28.22 16.48 28.51
C TRP A 225 -28.07 15.10 27.84
N HIS A 226 -27.11 14.97 26.93
CA HIS A 226 -26.72 13.74 26.22
C HIS A 226 -25.19 13.64 26.09
N GLY A 227 -24.66 12.63 25.39
CA GLY A 227 -23.22 12.42 25.22
C GLY A 227 -22.65 11.50 26.31
N GLY A 228 -22.69 11.90 27.58
CA GLY A 228 -22.33 11.02 28.71
C GLY A 228 -20.92 10.42 28.64
N TYR A 229 -19.97 11.11 27.99
CA TYR A 229 -18.59 10.65 27.85
C TYR A 229 -17.95 10.52 29.21
N ARG A 230 -17.49 9.32 29.59
CA ARG A 230 -16.93 9.07 30.92
C ARG A 230 -15.43 8.92 30.82
N VAL A 231 -14.71 9.83 31.45
CA VAL A 231 -13.26 9.73 31.65
C VAL A 231 -13.02 9.05 32.99
N ARG A 232 -12.13 8.05 32.98
CA ARG A 232 -11.83 7.25 34.17
C ARG A 232 -10.37 7.35 34.54
N MET A 233 -10.11 7.35 35.84
CA MET A 233 -8.77 7.34 36.42
C MET A 233 -7.88 8.52 35.96
N SER A 234 -8.46 9.65 35.55
CA SER A 234 -7.72 10.86 35.15
C SER A 234 -6.74 11.26 36.24
N ASP A 235 -5.50 11.55 35.88
CA ASP A 235 -4.44 11.97 36.82
C ASP A 235 -4.56 13.45 37.25
N GLY A 236 -5.57 14.17 36.76
CA GLY A 236 -5.81 15.56 37.13
C GLY A 236 -4.75 16.53 36.60
N ALA A 237 -4.13 16.24 35.45
CA ALA A 237 -3.23 17.16 34.75
C ALA A 237 -3.90 17.80 33.51
N GLU A 238 -3.50 17.39 32.31
CA GLU A 238 -4.10 17.81 31.04
C GLU A 238 -4.76 16.60 30.38
N ASP A 239 -6.09 16.58 30.34
CA ASP A 239 -6.85 15.50 29.70
C ASP A 239 -7.31 15.88 28.30
N PHE A 240 -7.31 14.88 27.42
CA PHE A 240 -7.81 14.99 26.06
C PHE A 240 -9.08 14.15 25.91
N VAL A 241 -10.20 14.78 25.58
CA VAL A 241 -11.50 14.11 25.43
C VAL A 241 -11.94 14.18 23.98
N ALA A 242 -12.01 13.02 23.31
CA ALA A 242 -12.53 12.89 21.95
C ALA A 242 -14.07 12.75 21.96
N MET A 243 -14.75 13.63 21.22
CA MET A 243 -16.22 13.60 21.04
C MET A 243 -16.57 13.75 19.55
N PRO A 244 -16.30 12.72 18.72
CA PRO A 244 -16.53 12.80 17.28
C PRO A 244 -18.02 12.82 16.93
N GLU A 245 -18.38 13.53 15.85
CA GLU A 245 -19.76 13.61 15.31
C GLU A 245 -20.82 14.19 16.25
N GLU A 246 -20.42 14.99 17.24
CA GLU A 246 -21.33 15.64 18.19
C GLU A 246 -21.64 17.11 17.86
N GLU A 247 -22.81 17.55 18.33
CA GLU A 247 -23.19 18.96 18.32
C GLU A 247 -23.89 19.35 19.64
N GLY A 248 -23.65 20.58 20.09
CA GLY A 248 -24.23 21.09 21.31
C GLY A 248 -24.02 22.59 21.45
N ARG A 249 -24.86 23.24 22.26
CA ARG A 249 -24.63 24.62 22.70
C ARG A 249 -23.92 24.66 24.04
N TYR A 250 -24.32 23.78 24.95
CA TYR A 250 -23.79 23.69 26.31
C TYR A 250 -22.93 22.45 26.45
N VAL A 251 -21.75 22.60 27.06
CA VAL A 251 -20.87 21.51 27.46
C VAL A 251 -20.79 21.49 28.97
N ARG A 252 -21.02 20.33 29.61
CA ARG A 252 -20.95 20.17 31.06
C ARG A 252 -19.93 19.11 31.43
N ILE A 253 -18.96 19.48 32.26
CA ILE A 253 -17.99 18.58 32.88
C ILE A 253 -18.42 18.33 34.34
N SER A 254 -18.67 17.07 34.70
CA SER A 254 -19.15 16.68 36.02
C SER A 254 -18.15 15.74 36.70
N PRO A 255 -17.24 16.26 37.54
CA PRO A 255 -16.42 15.49 38.47
C PRO A 255 -17.23 14.47 39.29
N ALA A 256 -16.66 13.29 39.54
CA ALA A 256 -17.17 12.39 40.57
C ALA A 256 -16.97 13.05 41.97
N PRO A 257 -17.82 12.72 42.97
CA PRO A 257 -17.76 13.36 44.29
C PRO A 257 -16.42 13.21 45.02
N ASP A 258 -15.66 12.16 44.69
CA ASP A 258 -14.34 11.85 45.23
C ASP A 258 -13.18 12.37 44.37
N PHE A 259 -13.46 13.05 43.25
CA PHE A 259 -12.43 13.67 42.42
C PHE A 259 -12.01 15.03 43.01
N PRO A 260 -10.76 15.19 43.48
CA PRO A 260 -10.31 16.41 44.15
C PRO A 260 -9.92 17.52 43.17
N GLY A 261 -9.80 17.21 41.88
CA GLY A 261 -9.30 18.13 40.85
C GLY A 261 -10.21 19.34 40.63
N THR A 262 -9.61 20.53 40.69
CA THR A 262 -10.26 21.78 40.26
C THR A 262 -9.99 22.03 38.78
N LEU A 263 -11.03 22.19 37.97
CA LEU A 263 -10.87 22.50 36.53
C LEU A 263 -10.43 23.96 36.35
N LEU A 264 -9.23 24.17 35.82
CA LEU A 264 -8.66 25.50 35.56
C LEU A 264 -9.10 26.05 34.20
N ARG A 265 -9.13 25.19 33.18
CA ARG A 265 -9.43 25.57 31.81
C ARG A 265 -10.08 24.42 31.05
N ALA A 266 -10.99 24.74 30.15
CA ALA A 266 -11.59 23.81 29.22
C ALA A 266 -11.61 24.44 27.83
N ASP A 267 -10.78 23.91 26.93
CA ASP A 267 -10.72 24.35 25.54
C ASP A 267 -11.54 23.42 24.65
N ILE A 268 -12.72 23.86 24.22
CA ILE A 268 -13.55 23.10 23.28
C ILE A 268 -12.89 23.08 21.91
N GLN A 269 -12.71 21.87 21.39
CA GLN A 269 -11.96 21.63 20.17
C GLN A 269 -12.88 21.49 18.95
N PRO A 270 -12.45 21.96 17.76
CA PRO A 270 -13.20 21.82 16.52
C PRO A 270 -13.27 20.35 16.07
N LEU A 271 -14.18 20.05 15.13
CA LEU A 271 -14.37 18.70 14.58
C LEU A 271 -13.07 18.00 14.16
N ALA A 272 -12.13 18.75 13.57
CA ALA A 272 -10.84 18.23 13.12
C ALA A 272 -10.02 17.56 14.24
N PHE A 273 -10.23 17.93 15.51
CA PHE A 273 -9.49 17.40 16.65
C PHE A 273 -9.67 15.89 16.86
N SER A 274 -10.83 15.33 16.53
CA SER A 274 -11.10 13.89 16.68
C SER A 274 -11.84 13.30 15.49
N ALA A 275 -11.75 13.93 14.32
CA ALA A 275 -12.37 13.45 13.08
C ALA A 275 -12.00 11.99 12.74
N SER A 276 -10.87 11.51 13.27
CA SER A 276 -10.51 10.10 13.36
C SER A 276 -9.65 9.87 14.61
N LYS A 277 -9.43 8.59 15.00
CA LYS A 277 -8.46 8.26 16.06
C LYS A 277 -7.05 8.76 15.73
N ASN A 278 -6.66 8.75 14.45
CA ASN A 278 -5.38 9.33 14.00
C ASN A 278 -5.32 10.83 14.28
N ALA A 279 -6.34 11.60 13.88
CA ALA A 279 -6.38 13.04 14.11
C ALA A 279 -6.32 13.39 15.61
N PHE A 280 -6.98 12.58 16.45
CA PHE A 280 -6.93 12.73 17.90
C PHE A 280 -5.52 12.51 18.45
N ILE A 281 -4.88 11.39 18.11
CA ILE A 281 -3.52 11.10 18.58
C ILE A 281 -2.49 12.07 18.00
N GLU A 282 -2.63 12.54 16.76
CA GLU A 282 -1.77 13.60 16.20
C GLU A 282 -1.90 14.90 17.02
N ALA A 283 -3.12 15.30 17.38
CA ALA A 283 -3.34 16.49 18.19
C ALA A 283 -2.75 16.37 19.61
N VAL A 284 -2.71 15.16 20.17
CA VAL A 284 -2.04 14.85 21.45
C VAL A 284 -0.51 14.86 21.26
N ALA A 285 -0.01 14.17 20.26
CA ALA A 285 1.42 14.01 19.99
C ALA A 285 2.12 15.34 19.70
N MET A 286 1.45 16.29 19.03
CA MET A 286 1.98 17.63 18.75
C MET A 286 2.18 18.49 20.01
N ARG A 287 1.61 18.09 21.16
CA ARG A 287 1.82 18.74 22.47
C ARG A 287 2.79 17.98 23.37
N ALA A 288 3.08 16.72 23.04
CA ALA A 288 3.99 15.88 23.79
C ALA A 288 5.46 16.23 23.51
N LYS A 289 6.38 15.74 24.36
CA LYS A 289 7.81 15.88 24.08
C LYS A 289 8.15 15.04 22.86
N ARG A 290 8.97 15.60 21.97
CA ARG A 290 9.53 14.84 20.84
C ARG A 290 10.22 13.57 21.36
N GLY A 291 9.90 12.43 20.74
CA GLY A 291 10.36 11.12 21.20
C GLY A 291 9.29 10.31 21.93
N ASP A 292 8.26 10.97 22.50
CA ASP A 292 7.16 10.29 23.19
C ASP A 292 6.19 9.60 22.23
N TYR A 293 6.08 10.08 21.00
CA TYR A 293 5.30 9.47 19.93
C TYR A 293 6.18 9.16 18.71
N PRO A 294 5.82 8.17 17.88
CA PRO A 294 6.48 7.92 16.61
C PRO A 294 6.49 9.15 15.70
N ARG A 295 7.51 9.28 14.85
CA ARG A 295 7.68 10.37 13.88
C ARG A 295 6.42 10.70 13.09
N GLY A 296 5.70 9.66 12.65
CA GLY A 296 4.47 9.78 11.85
C GLY A 296 3.37 10.63 12.49
N PHE A 297 3.33 10.73 13.82
CA PHE A 297 2.32 11.52 14.56
C PHE A 297 2.74 12.96 14.85
N ILE A 298 4.00 13.32 14.60
CA ILE A 298 4.55 14.66 14.86
C ILE A 298 5.00 15.36 13.58
N GLY A 299 4.40 14.98 12.45
CA GLY A 299 4.64 15.62 11.15
C GLY A 299 5.97 15.22 10.49
N GLU A 300 6.53 14.05 10.81
CA GLU A 300 7.72 13.50 10.16
C GLU A 300 7.44 12.16 9.47
N GLN A 301 7.89 12.03 8.23
CA GLN A 301 7.81 10.76 7.51
C GLN A 301 8.75 9.73 8.16
N SER A 302 8.18 8.61 8.59
CA SER A 302 8.90 7.41 9.01
C SER A 302 9.06 6.42 7.86
N TYR A 303 10.12 5.63 7.94
CA TYR A 303 10.42 4.50 7.06
C TYR A 303 10.48 3.19 7.83
N TRP A 304 10.21 2.09 7.16
CA TRP A 304 10.15 0.75 7.73
C TRP A 304 10.59 -0.29 6.70
N THR A 305 10.79 -1.53 7.13
CA THR A 305 10.84 -2.69 6.24
C THR A 305 10.00 -3.82 6.79
N ILE A 306 9.68 -4.79 5.94
CA ILE A 306 8.84 -5.95 6.27
C ILE A 306 9.68 -7.06 6.93
N VAL A 307 9.05 -7.78 7.86
CA VAL A 307 9.64 -8.94 8.53
C VAL A 307 8.65 -10.09 8.49
N GLY A 308 9.09 -11.24 7.95
CA GLY A 308 8.23 -12.40 7.81
C GLY A 308 8.94 -13.59 7.19
N VAL A 309 8.16 -14.60 6.83
CA VAL A 309 8.64 -15.79 6.14
C VAL A 309 8.16 -15.81 4.69
N ASP A 310 8.90 -16.50 3.85
CA ASP A 310 8.56 -16.75 2.45
C ASP A 310 7.16 -17.39 2.33
N GLY A 311 6.14 -16.65 1.85
CA GLY A 311 4.76 -17.12 1.71
C GLY A 311 3.88 -17.05 2.95
N GLY A 312 4.34 -16.39 4.02
CA GLY A 312 3.60 -16.24 5.28
C GLY A 312 2.21 -15.60 5.10
N ARG A 313 1.28 -15.87 6.03
CA ARG A 313 -0.07 -15.27 5.97
C ARG A 313 -0.13 -13.83 6.47
N GLU A 314 0.81 -13.44 7.33
CA GLU A 314 0.93 -12.12 7.93
C GLU A 314 2.42 -11.75 8.01
N GLN A 315 2.71 -10.45 8.06
CA GLN A 315 4.05 -9.88 8.16
C GLN A 315 4.08 -8.80 9.23
N GLY A 316 5.13 -8.78 10.04
CA GLY A 316 5.46 -7.67 10.93
C GLY A 316 6.21 -6.56 10.17
N LEU A 317 6.37 -5.40 10.80
CA LEU A 317 7.22 -4.31 10.30
C LEU A 317 8.25 -3.95 11.36
N ILE A 318 9.45 -3.56 10.93
CA ILE A 318 10.41 -2.85 11.78
C ILE A 318 10.58 -1.43 11.25
N GLY A 319 10.36 -0.44 12.11
CA GLY A 319 10.59 0.96 11.80
C GLY A 319 12.08 1.29 11.88
N GLU A 320 12.52 2.31 11.14
CA GLU A 320 13.91 2.77 11.14
C GLU A 320 14.41 3.23 12.53
N ASP A 321 13.47 3.55 13.43
CA ASP A 321 13.73 3.94 14.81
C ASP A 321 13.75 2.73 15.77
N GLY A 322 13.41 1.52 15.32
CA GLY A 322 13.48 0.30 16.13
C GLY A 322 12.17 -0.17 16.78
N ALA A 323 11.05 0.53 16.53
CA ALA A 323 9.72 0.03 16.85
C ALA A 323 9.36 -1.17 15.96
N ILE A 324 8.71 -2.19 16.50
CA ILE A 324 8.32 -3.39 15.74
C ILE A 324 6.82 -3.64 15.82
N GLU A 325 6.14 -3.58 14.69
CA GLU A 325 4.72 -3.90 14.52
C GLU A 325 4.53 -5.41 14.46
N VAL A 326 3.65 -5.96 15.29
CA VAL A 326 3.52 -7.42 15.47
C VAL A 326 2.63 -8.11 14.44
N GLY A 327 2.11 -7.38 13.45
CA GLY A 327 1.19 -7.88 12.44
C GLY A 327 0.43 -6.77 11.74
N LYS A 328 -0.30 -7.09 10.66
CA LYS A 328 -0.98 -6.08 9.83
C LYS A 328 -2.07 -5.35 10.62
N GLY A 329 -1.94 -4.04 10.78
CA GLY A 329 -2.92 -3.22 11.50
C GLY A 329 -2.93 -3.47 13.01
N ARG A 330 -1.84 -4.04 13.55
CA ARG A 330 -1.69 -4.37 14.97
C ARG A 330 -0.78 -3.37 15.66
N PHE A 331 -0.73 -3.46 17.00
CA PHE A 331 0.13 -2.64 17.85
C PHE A 331 1.62 -2.85 17.55
N SER A 332 2.45 -1.94 18.05
CA SER A 332 3.90 -2.06 17.99
C SER A 332 4.52 -2.17 19.39
N ILE A 333 5.71 -2.78 19.44
CA ILE A 333 6.59 -2.80 20.60
C ILE A 333 7.72 -1.80 20.38
N GLU A 334 7.79 -0.78 21.22
CA GLU A 334 8.77 0.30 21.16
C GLU A 334 9.79 0.19 22.30
N PRO A 335 11.10 0.31 22.03
CA PRO A 335 12.11 0.36 23.07
C PRO A 335 12.26 1.77 23.67
N VAL A 336 12.58 1.83 24.96
CA VAL A 336 13.07 3.00 25.68
C VAL A 336 14.21 2.55 26.57
N VAL A 337 15.27 3.35 26.69
CA VAL A 337 16.39 3.07 27.61
C VAL A 337 16.46 4.16 28.65
N ILE A 338 16.43 3.80 29.93
CA ILE A 338 16.69 4.71 31.05
C ILE A 338 18.07 4.36 31.59
N GLY A 339 18.98 5.32 31.57
CA GLY A 339 20.34 5.16 32.11
C GLY A 339 20.74 6.33 33.00
N PRO A 340 22.04 6.49 33.29
CA PRO A 340 22.56 7.56 34.15
C PRO A 340 22.19 8.98 33.69
N SER A 341 22.15 9.22 32.38
CA SER A 341 21.75 10.51 31.82
C SER A 341 20.23 10.70 31.69
N GLY A 342 19.43 9.75 32.18
CA GLY A 342 17.97 9.77 32.10
C GLY A 342 17.40 8.92 30.97
N ARG A 343 16.17 9.24 30.57
CA ARG A 343 15.42 8.52 29.54
C ARG A 343 15.88 8.92 28.14
N ALA A 344 16.16 7.91 27.32
CA ALA A 344 16.46 8.03 25.91
C ALA A 344 15.43 7.26 25.07
N THR A 345 14.93 7.94 24.04
CA THR A 345 14.03 7.43 23.00
C THR A 345 14.74 7.48 21.65
N TRP A 346 14.01 7.17 20.56
CA TRP A 346 14.51 7.36 19.20
C TRP A 346 14.99 8.81 18.93
N ALA A 347 14.43 9.80 19.64
CA ALA A 347 14.78 11.21 19.44
C ALA A 347 16.10 11.62 20.09
N ASP A 348 16.62 10.79 21.01
CA ASP A 348 17.79 11.09 21.85
C ASP A 348 19.04 10.32 21.41
N VAL A 349 18.97 9.57 20.30
CA VAL A 349 20.02 8.68 19.81
C VAL A 349 20.37 8.96 18.36
N GLN A 350 21.58 8.58 17.96
CA GLN A 350 21.89 8.41 16.55
C GLN A 350 21.50 6.98 16.12
N ALA A 351 20.49 6.87 15.28
CA ALA A 351 20.03 5.60 14.73
C ALA A 351 20.69 5.30 13.37
N THR A 352 21.19 4.08 13.19
CA THR A 352 21.61 3.53 11.89
C THR A 352 20.96 2.17 11.66
N GLN A 353 20.89 1.74 10.41
CA GLN A 353 20.24 0.50 10.02
C GLN A 353 21.20 -0.41 9.26
N SER A 354 20.96 -1.72 9.31
CA SER A 354 21.68 -2.72 8.53
C SER A 354 20.78 -3.91 8.20
N LEU A 355 21.19 -4.70 7.20
CA LEU A 355 20.73 -6.06 6.97
C LEU A 355 21.85 -7.02 7.34
N GLN A 356 21.52 -8.19 7.89
CA GLN A 356 22.55 -9.21 8.11
C GLN A 356 23.19 -9.60 6.77
N ASP A 357 24.52 -9.69 6.75
CA ASP A 357 25.33 -9.96 5.55
C ASP A 357 25.04 -8.99 4.38
N ASP A 358 24.58 -7.78 4.70
CA ASP A 358 24.23 -6.68 3.79
C ASP A 358 23.04 -6.95 2.85
N TYR A 359 22.37 -8.10 2.92
CA TYR A 359 21.20 -8.40 2.08
C TYR A 359 20.13 -9.33 2.66
N LEU A 360 20.43 -10.10 3.72
CA LEU A 360 19.44 -11.02 4.27
C LEU A 360 18.29 -10.23 4.91
N PRO A 361 17.03 -10.71 4.83
CA PRO A 361 15.86 -10.06 5.41
C PRO A 361 15.81 -10.25 6.94
N ILE A 362 16.91 -9.95 7.60
CA ILE A 362 17.11 -9.91 9.04
C ILE A 362 17.54 -8.47 9.37
N PRO A 363 16.61 -7.51 9.32
CA PRO A 363 16.91 -6.10 9.54
C PRO A 363 17.30 -5.82 10.98
N SER A 364 18.23 -4.89 11.13
CA SER A 364 18.63 -4.35 12.42
C SER A 364 18.60 -2.83 12.46
N VAL A 365 18.32 -2.28 13.64
CA VAL A 365 18.46 -0.87 14.02
C VAL A 365 19.47 -0.77 15.15
N HIS A 366 20.40 0.18 15.04
CA HIS A 366 21.45 0.43 16.01
C HIS A 366 21.28 1.82 16.59
N TRP A 367 21.06 1.90 17.89
CA TRP A 367 21.08 3.17 18.62
C TRP A 367 22.46 3.40 19.20
N GLN A 368 23.02 4.57 18.93
CA GLN A 368 24.20 5.08 19.59
C GLN A 368 23.82 6.25 20.51
N HIS A 369 24.09 6.08 21.80
CA HIS A 369 24.00 7.10 22.84
C HIS A 369 25.40 7.24 23.51
N PRO A 370 25.72 8.35 24.21
CA PRO A 370 26.97 8.43 24.97
C PRO A 370 27.17 7.30 25.99
N ASP A 371 26.11 6.94 26.71
CA ASP A 371 26.18 5.97 27.83
C ASP A 371 25.98 4.52 27.39
N PHE A 372 25.32 4.27 26.26
CA PHE A 372 24.96 2.93 25.82
C PHE A 372 24.87 2.77 24.31
N LYS A 373 24.85 1.50 23.88
CA LYS A 373 24.37 1.07 22.55
C LYS A 373 23.19 0.12 22.70
N LEU A 374 22.20 0.24 21.83
CA LEU A 374 21.11 -0.73 21.72
C LEU A 374 21.07 -1.29 20.30
N HIS A 375 21.20 -2.61 20.16
CA HIS A 375 21.02 -3.31 18.90
C HIS A 375 19.67 -4.00 18.90
N ILE A 376 18.84 -3.70 17.91
CA ILE A 376 17.48 -4.22 17.74
C ILE A 376 17.47 -5.01 16.44
N THR A 377 17.17 -6.29 16.49
CA THR A 377 17.12 -7.16 15.30
C THR A 377 15.78 -7.87 15.24
N ALA A 378 15.17 -7.94 14.06
CA ALA A 378 13.93 -8.67 13.84
C ALA A 378 14.09 -9.71 12.72
N PHE A 379 13.43 -10.85 12.85
CA PHE A 379 13.38 -11.85 11.79
C PHE A 379 12.11 -12.70 11.87
N GLY A 380 11.66 -13.19 10.72
CA GLY A 380 10.61 -14.19 10.62
C GLY A 380 11.17 -15.60 10.63
N GLU A 381 10.52 -16.54 11.30
CA GLU A 381 10.89 -17.96 11.24
C GLU A 381 9.65 -18.86 11.17
N GLY A 382 9.90 -20.14 10.93
CA GLY A 382 8.85 -21.15 10.84
C GLY A 382 8.38 -21.37 9.40
N LYS A 383 7.24 -22.03 9.27
CA LYS A 383 6.62 -22.36 7.97
C LYS A 383 5.48 -21.38 7.68
N PRO A 384 5.05 -21.21 6.41
CA PRO A 384 3.98 -20.27 6.05
C PRO A 384 2.69 -20.34 6.89
N GLY A 385 2.28 -21.54 7.32
CA GLY A 385 1.09 -21.75 8.15
C GLY A 385 1.31 -21.65 9.65
N ASP A 386 2.56 -21.54 10.11
CA ASP A 386 2.96 -21.46 11.51
C ASP A 386 4.17 -20.52 11.64
N ALA A 387 3.99 -19.30 11.16
CA ALA A 387 5.04 -18.28 11.07
C ALA A 387 5.13 -17.51 12.39
N ARG A 388 6.36 -17.16 12.79
CA ARG A 388 6.63 -16.35 13.99
C ARG A 388 7.45 -15.13 13.64
N LEU A 389 7.19 -14.06 14.38
CA LEU A 389 8.04 -12.87 14.44
C LEU A 389 8.89 -12.96 15.70
N VAL A 390 10.21 -12.84 15.54
CA VAL A 390 11.16 -12.77 16.66
C VAL A 390 11.85 -11.41 16.64
N ALA A 391 11.99 -10.80 17.80
CA ALA A 391 12.85 -9.64 17.98
C ALA A 391 13.88 -9.87 19.07
N ARG A 392 15.07 -9.28 18.90
CA ARG A 392 16.18 -9.32 19.85
C ARG A 392 16.65 -7.92 20.17
N TYR A 393 16.91 -7.67 21.44
CA TYR A 393 17.44 -6.41 21.96
C TYR A 393 18.72 -6.72 22.73
N ARG A 394 19.82 -6.08 22.33
CA ARG A 394 21.09 -6.14 23.04
C ARG A 394 21.51 -4.75 23.49
N LEU A 395 21.40 -4.50 24.80
CA LEU A 395 21.82 -3.26 25.43
C LEU A 395 23.26 -3.41 25.92
N THR A 396 24.15 -2.48 25.60
CA THR A 396 25.56 -2.51 26.03
C THR A 396 25.94 -1.21 26.71
N ASN A 397 26.55 -1.30 27.88
CA ASN A 397 27.12 -0.12 28.56
C ASN A 397 28.39 0.33 27.83
N THR A 398 28.38 1.56 27.28
CA THR A 398 29.55 2.15 26.62
C THR A 398 30.24 3.23 27.44
N SER A 399 29.74 3.51 28.63
CA SER A 399 30.40 4.38 29.58
C SER A 399 31.67 3.73 30.15
N ARG A 400 32.44 4.50 30.93
CA ARG A 400 33.71 4.05 31.53
C ARG A 400 33.53 3.42 32.91
N GLU A 401 32.31 3.48 33.46
CA GLU A 401 32.00 3.03 34.81
C GLU A 401 30.82 2.05 34.78
N PRO A 402 30.70 1.15 35.78
CA PRO A 402 29.48 0.38 35.95
C PRO A 402 28.28 1.29 36.17
N ALA A 403 27.15 0.96 35.55
CA ALA A 403 25.94 1.77 35.58
C ALA A 403 24.68 0.91 35.57
N ASP A 404 23.63 1.44 36.19
CA ASP A 404 22.29 0.86 36.13
C ASP A 404 21.56 1.36 34.88
N PHE A 405 20.92 0.42 34.19
CA PHE A 405 20.06 0.69 33.06
C PHE A 405 18.71 0.00 33.23
N THR A 406 17.67 0.59 32.68
CA THR A 406 16.39 -0.07 32.45
C THR A 406 16.11 -0.09 30.96
N LEU A 407 16.04 -1.28 30.37
CA LEU A 407 15.44 -1.44 29.04
C LEU A 407 13.95 -1.64 29.22
N GLN A 408 13.16 -0.74 28.65
CA GLN A 408 11.72 -0.83 28.65
C GLN A 408 11.23 -1.19 27.24
N LEU A 409 10.35 -2.19 27.15
CA LEU A 409 9.67 -2.59 25.92
C LEU A 409 8.17 -2.33 26.06
N ARG A 410 7.66 -1.35 25.29
CA ARG A 410 6.29 -0.82 25.42
C ARG A 410 5.40 -1.30 24.29
N ALA A 411 4.30 -1.99 24.59
CA ALA A 411 3.23 -2.18 23.62
C ALA A 411 2.31 -0.97 23.61
N ARG A 412 2.17 -0.35 22.45
CA ARG A 412 1.40 0.88 22.27
C ARG A 412 0.38 0.73 21.14
N PRO A 413 -0.77 1.43 21.22
CA PRO A 413 -1.82 1.37 20.22
C PRO A 413 -1.46 2.15 18.94
N LEU A 414 -0.20 2.06 18.52
CA LEU A 414 0.42 2.80 17.41
C LEU A 414 1.13 1.79 16.51
N GLN A 415 0.83 1.87 15.22
CA GLN A 415 1.48 1.08 14.17
C GLN A 415 2.86 1.65 13.82
N VAL A 416 3.71 0.83 13.24
CA VAL A 416 4.93 1.32 12.55
C VAL A 416 4.52 1.99 11.23
N ASN A 417 3.51 1.44 10.55
CA ASN A 417 2.88 2.05 9.39
C ASN A 417 2.20 3.40 9.78
N PRO A 418 2.66 4.56 9.30
CA PRO A 418 2.23 5.86 9.81
C PRO A 418 0.85 6.31 9.28
N PRO A 419 0.21 7.31 9.92
CA PRO A 419 -1.10 7.85 9.49
C PRO A 419 -1.15 8.34 8.04
N SER A 420 -0.01 8.73 7.46
CA SER A 420 0.10 9.16 6.07
C SER A 420 -0.16 8.06 5.03
N GLN A 421 -0.27 6.79 5.46
CA GLN A 421 -0.62 5.65 4.60
C GLN A 421 -2.06 5.18 4.88
N PHE A 422 -2.94 5.19 3.88
CA PHE A 422 -4.39 5.06 4.14
C PHE A 422 -5.21 4.42 3.01
N LEU A 423 -4.61 3.63 2.09
CA LEU A 423 -5.32 3.07 0.95
C LEU A 423 -6.18 1.84 1.33
N ASN A 424 -5.60 0.63 1.33
CA ASN A 424 -6.34 -0.59 1.73
C ASN A 424 -6.31 -0.83 3.26
N THR A 425 -5.24 -0.37 3.92
CA THR A 425 -5.08 -0.42 5.37
C THR A 425 -4.76 0.98 5.87
N THR A 426 -5.50 1.46 6.87
CA THR A 426 -5.22 2.74 7.52
C THR A 426 -4.08 2.57 8.52
N GLY A 427 -2.94 3.22 8.26
CA GLY A 427 -1.83 3.33 9.21
C GLY A 427 -2.13 4.29 10.36
N GLY A 428 -1.23 4.35 11.34
CA GLY A 428 -1.37 5.18 12.54
C GLY A 428 -1.86 4.38 13.73
N VAL A 429 -3.01 4.74 14.29
CA VAL A 429 -3.54 4.11 15.51
C VAL A 429 -3.95 2.66 15.23
N SER A 430 -3.52 1.74 16.10
CA SER A 430 -4.02 0.37 16.19
C SER A 430 -4.75 0.23 17.52
N PRO A 431 -6.10 0.14 17.54
CA PRO A 431 -6.87 -0.03 18.76
C PRO A 431 -6.33 -1.15 19.66
N ILE A 432 -6.21 -0.88 20.97
CA ILE A 432 -5.98 -1.89 22.01
C ILE A 432 -7.08 -1.75 23.04
N GLY A 433 -8.03 -2.68 23.01
CA GLY A 433 -9.15 -2.68 23.97
C GLY A 433 -8.77 -3.26 25.33
N SER A 434 -7.82 -4.20 25.35
CA SER A 434 -7.38 -4.88 26.56
C SER A 434 -5.90 -5.29 26.50
N ILE A 435 -5.25 -5.19 27.65
CA ILE A 435 -3.86 -5.65 27.83
C ILE A 435 -3.71 -6.33 29.19
N GLU A 436 -2.96 -7.43 29.22
CA GLU A 436 -2.57 -8.17 30.41
C GLU A 436 -1.08 -8.46 30.35
N VAL A 437 -0.39 -8.26 31.47
CA VAL A 437 1.07 -8.46 31.60
C VAL A 437 1.37 -9.45 32.71
N ALA A 438 2.32 -10.33 32.44
CA ALA A 438 2.94 -11.25 33.39
C ALA A 438 4.45 -11.27 33.15
N ALA A 439 5.23 -11.84 34.08
CA ALA A 439 6.68 -11.65 34.11
C ALA A 439 7.38 -11.97 32.77
N ASN A 440 6.90 -12.97 32.02
CA ASN A 440 7.46 -13.36 30.72
C ASN A 440 6.51 -13.08 29.55
N ASP A 441 5.37 -12.42 29.77
CA ASP A 441 4.29 -12.39 28.80
C ASP A 441 3.53 -11.08 28.75
N MET A 442 3.09 -10.75 27.55
CA MET A 442 2.12 -9.70 27.32
C MET A 442 1.04 -10.21 26.38
N ARG A 443 -0.20 -10.14 26.83
CA ARG A 443 -1.39 -10.45 26.03
C ARG A 443 -2.10 -9.15 25.71
N VAL A 444 -2.12 -8.81 24.43
CA VAL A 444 -2.76 -7.60 23.89
C VAL A 444 -3.91 -8.06 23.01
N ASP A 445 -5.13 -7.84 23.49
CA ASP A 445 -6.35 -8.44 22.93
C ASP A 445 -6.22 -9.96 22.72
N ASP A 446 -6.18 -10.40 21.46
CA ASP A 446 -6.03 -11.80 21.04
C ASP A 446 -4.55 -12.21 20.81
N ARG A 447 -3.60 -11.27 20.84
CA ARG A 447 -2.20 -11.54 20.53
C ARG A 447 -1.37 -11.76 21.78
N ILE A 448 -0.50 -12.76 21.75
CA ILE A 448 0.47 -13.06 22.81
C ILE A 448 1.88 -12.73 22.32
N VAL A 449 2.63 -12.02 23.16
CA VAL A 449 4.06 -11.76 23.03
C VAL A 449 4.76 -12.43 24.21
N ARG A 450 5.61 -13.41 23.92
CA ARG A 450 6.39 -14.14 24.93
C ARG A 450 7.83 -13.67 24.95
N PHE A 451 8.38 -13.39 26.12
CA PHE A 451 9.73 -12.89 26.35
C PHE A 451 10.68 -13.98 26.85
N SER A 452 11.97 -13.84 26.53
CA SER A 452 13.03 -14.79 26.90
C SER A 452 13.55 -14.61 28.33
N ARG A 453 13.14 -13.53 29.01
CA ARG A 453 13.54 -13.12 30.35
C ARG A 453 12.31 -12.62 31.11
N ALA A 454 12.31 -12.81 32.42
CA ALA A 454 11.34 -12.18 33.29
C ALA A 454 11.63 -10.69 33.42
N ALA A 455 10.60 -9.86 33.27
CA ALA A 455 10.68 -8.45 33.58
C ALA A 455 10.76 -8.23 35.11
N SER A 456 11.56 -7.25 35.52
CA SER A 456 11.69 -6.82 36.91
C SER A 456 10.42 -6.09 37.37
N GLN A 457 9.79 -5.35 36.45
CA GLN A 457 8.54 -4.64 36.68
C GLN A 457 7.68 -4.64 35.41
N MET A 458 6.36 -4.53 35.59
CA MET A 458 5.38 -4.50 34.51
C MET A 458 4.34 -3.42 34.78
N GLU A 459 3.85 -2.81 33.71
CA GLU A 459 2.88 -1.73 33.80
C GLU A 459 1.83 -1.84 32.71
N VAL A 460 0.62 -1.38 33.02
CA VAL A 460 -0.50 -1.25 32.09
C VAL A 460 -1.26 0.02 32.42
N SER A 461 -1.93 0.57 31.42
CA SER A 461 -2.63 1.83 31.54
C SER A 461 -3.77 1.94 30.54
N VAL A 462 -4.77 2.74 30.89
CA VAL A 462 -5.74 3.30 29.95
C VAL A 462 -5.28 4.70 29.57
N PHE A 463 -5.70 5.18 28.40
CA PHE A 463 -5.25 6.47 27.87
C PHE A 463 -5.54 7.65 28.80
N ALA A 464 -6.74 7.68 29.38
CA ALA A 464 -7.16 8.73 30.30
C ALA A 464 -6.34 8.78 31.60
N ALA A 465 -5.66 7.70 31.99
CA ALA A 465 -5.13 7.58 33.34
C ALA A 465 -3.77 8.23 33.56
N GLN A 466 -3.00 8.55 32.50
CA GLN A 466 -1.68 9.17 32.61
C GLN A 466 -1.30 9.88 31.29
N GLY A 467 -0.66 11.05 31.39
CA GLY A 467 0.13 11.61 30.29
C GLY A 467 1.39 10.77 30.03
N ASP A 468 1.34 9.83 29.07
CA ASP A 468 2.34 8.77 28.78
C ASP A 468 2.78 7.96 30.04
N PRO A 469 1.96 7.00 30.49
CA PRO A 469 2.12 6.24 31.72
C PRO A 469 3.41 5.44 31.90
N LEU A 470 4.19 5.31 30.83
CA LEU A 470 5.28 4.36 30.77
C LEU A 470 6.64 5.05 31.01
N ILE A 471 6.67 6.31 31.44
CA ILE A 471 7.92 7.06 31.60
C ILE A 471 8.50 6.91 33.02
N ALA A 472 7.67 6.68 34.04
CA ALA A 472 8.12 6.56 35.42
C ALA A 472 7.40 5.39 36.13
N PRO A 473 8.13 4.35 36.58
CA PRO A 473 7.54 3.18 37.18
C PRO A 473 6.65 3.54 38.38
N THR A 474 5.35 3.22 38.30
CA THR A 474 4.44 3.24 39.44
C THR A 474 4.47 1.86 40.10
N SER A 475 4.78 1.80 41.39
CA SER A 475 4.92 0.53 42.13
C SER A 475 3.62 -0.29 42.25
N HIS A 476 2.49 0.22 41.73
CA HIS A 476 1.15 -0.33 41.96
C HIS A 476 0.26 -0.34 40.70
N SER A 477 0.82 -0.61 39.51
CA SER A 477 0.00 -0.92 38.34
C SER A 477 -0.67 -2.30 38.48
N PRO A 478 -1.98 -2.45 38.18
CA PRO A 478 -2.61 -3.77 38.08
C PRO A 478 -1.97 -4.59 36.96
N PRO A 479 -2.10 -5.93 36.95
CA PRO A 479 -1.54 -6.75 35.87
C PRO A 479 -2.36 -6.70 34.57
N TRP A 480 -3.46 -5.94 34.54
CA TRP A 480 -4.32 -5.82 33.35
C TRP A 480 -5.01 -4.45 33.30
N ALA A 481 -5.34 -4.01 32.08
CA ALA A 481 -6.16 -2.84 31.81
C ALA A 481 -7.18 -3.13 30.69
N ARG A 482 -8.33 -2.47 30.76
CA ARG A 482 -9.33 -2.43 29.69
C ARG A 482 -9.70 -0.98 29.43
N ASP A 483 -9.49 -0.53 28.21
CA ASP A 483 -9.67 0.87 27.84
C ASP A 483 -10.89 1.01 26.92
N PRO A 484 -11.96 1.72 27.34
CA PRO A 484 -13.11 1.97 26.48
C PRO A 484 -12.79 2.84 25.25
N ASP A 485 -11.67 3.57 25.24
CA ASP A 485 -11.22 4.36 24.10
C ASP A 485 -10.38 3.54 23.10
N ASP A 486 -10.12 2.26 23.42
CA ASP A 486 -9.20 1.34 22.75
C ASP A 486 -7.78 1.90 22.60
N LEU A 487 -7.27 2.59 23.61
CA LEU A 487 -5.94 3.20 23.61
C LEU A 487 -5.08 2.68 24.78
N ALA A 488 -5.36 1.47 25.26
CA ALA A 488 -4.59 0.87 26.34
C ALA A 488 -3.12 0.68 25.94
N SER A 489 -2.21 0.80 26.90
CA SER A 489 -0.77 0.60 26.69
C SER A 489 -0.17 -0.20 27.83
N GLY A 490 0.97 -0.86 27.60
CA GLY A 490 1.69 -1.58 28.65
C GLY A 490 3.18 -1.69 28.39
N ALA A 491 3.95 -2.00 29.42
CA ALA A 491 5.41 -2.10 29.34
C ALA A 491 5.99 -3.23 30.18
N MET A 492 7.07 -3.81 29.66
CA MET A 492 7.98 -4.71 30.37
C MET A 492 9.27 -3.95 30.69
N HIS A 493 9.69 -3.94 31.95
CA HIS A 493 10.90 -3.26 32.42
C HIS A 493 11.98 -4.28 32.81
N TYR A 494 13.18 -4.12 32.25
CA TYR A 494 14.35 -4.96 32.56
C TYR A 494 15.45 -4.10 33.19
N GLU A 495 15.50 -4.13 34.52
CA GLU A 495 16.53 -3.42 35.31
C GLU A 495 17.81 -4.25 35.38
N VAL A 496 18.93 -3.67 34.96
CA VAL A 496 20.22 -4.35 34.86
C VAL A 496 21.37 -3.45 35.29
N HIS A 497 22.31 -4.01 36.04
CA HIS A 497 23.58 -3.38 36.36
C HIS A 497 24.64 -3.91 35.38
N LEU A 498 25.26 -3.02 34.60
CA LEU A 498 26.21 -3.41 33.56
C LEU A 498 27.58 -2.77 33.79
N SER A 499 28.63 -3.58 33.79
CA SER A 499 30.02 -3.13 33.74
C SER A 499 30.36 -2.51 32.37
N PRO A 500 31.44 -1.72 32.25
CA PRO A 500 31.88 -1.19 30.96
C PRO A 500 32.08 -2.29 29.91
N GLY A 501 31.39 -2.19 28.77
CA GLY A 501 31.41 -3.17 27.68
C GLY A 501 30.54 -4.42 27.91
N GLU A 502 29.91 -4.55 29.07
CA GLU A 502 28.96 -5.64 29.34
C GLU A 502 27.64 -5.43 28.59
N SER A 503 27.03 -6.52 28.15
CA SER A 503 25.76 -6.51 27.43
C SER A 503 24.67 -7.28 28.17
N PHE A 504 23.43 -6.78 28.08
CA PHE A 504 22.21 -7.50 28.42
C PHE A 504 21.42 -7.83 27.15
N ASP A 505 20.95 -9.08 27.04
CA ASP A 505 20.15 -9.57 25.93
C ASP A 505 18.75 -10.01 26.40
N VAL A 506 17.72 -9.54 25.69
CA VAL A 506 16.34 -10.03 25.80
C VAL A 506 15.73 -10.17 24.42
N ALA A 507 14.93 -11.21 24.22
CA ALA A 507 14.20 -11.46 22.99
C ALA A 507 12.72 -11.66 23.28
N TRP A 508 11.88 -11.47 22.27
CA TRP A 508 10.48 -11.88 22.30
C TRP A 508 10.06 -12.56 21.00
N VAL A 509 9.01 -13.37 21.09
CA VAL A 509 8.36 -14.02 19.96
C VAL A 509 6.84 -13.75 19.97
N SER A 510 6.27 -13.59 18.78
CA SER A 510 4.82 -13.45 18.56
C SER A 510 4.40 -14.26 17.32
N SER A 511 3.15 -14.71 17.29
CA SER A 511 2.61 -15.42 16.12
C SER A 511 2.33 -14.46 14.96
N LEU A 512 2.73 -14.84 13.75
CA LEU A 512 2.27 -14.27 12.45
C LEU A 512 1.32 -15.25 11.73
N GLY A 513 0.99 -16.37 12.35
CA GLY A 513 0.16 -17.42 11.78
C GLY A 513 0.32 -18.71 12.57
N GLY A 514 -0.76 -19.49 12.67
CA GLY A 514 -0.79 -20.76 13.38
C GLY A 514 -0.72 -20.64 14.91
N ASP A 515 -1.07 -21.75 15.57
CA ASP A 515 -1.27 -21.85 17.03
C ASP A 515 -0.16 -22.65 17.73
N GLY A 516 0.96 -22.92 17.05
CA GLY A 516 2.11 -23.61 17.67
C GLY A 516 2.68 -22.86 18.88
N GLU A 517 3.54 -23.53 19.63
CA GLU A 517 4.13 -22.99 20.85
C GLU A 517 5.06 -21.79 20.59
N LEU A 518 4.96 -20.78 21.45
CA LEU A 518 5.81 -19.60 21.45
C LEU A 518 6.98 -19.81 22.43
N ASP A 519 8.18 -20.04 21.90
CA ASP A 519 9.42 -20.03 22.66
C ASP A 519 10.26 -18.81 22.26
N ALA A 520 10.76 -18.03 23.21
CA ALA A 520 11.65 -16.90 22.97
C ALA A 520 13.13 -17.22 23.31
N SER A 521 13.41 -18.43 23.81
CA SER A 521 14.74 -18.89 24.14
C SER A 521 15.63 -19.04 22.90
N ASN A 522 16.95 -19.02 23.10
CA ASN A 522 17.97 -19.28 22.08
C ASN A 522 17.81 -18.47 20.77
N ALA A 523 17.28 -17.25 20.86
CA ALA A 523 16.97 -16.41 19.70
C ALA A 523 18.18 -16.16 18.78
N GLU A 524 19.40 -16.13 19.32
CA GLU A 524 20.64 -16.02 18.53
C GLU A 524 20.88 -17.23 17.63
N ALA A 525 20.75 -18.44 18.18
CA ALA A 525 20.91 -19.67 17.40
C ALA A 525 19.82 -19.80 16.32
N ARG A 526 18.60 -19.32 16.62
CA ARG A 526 17.49 -19.27 15.67
C ARG A 526 17.72 -18.27 14.56
N GLN A 527 18.24 -17.08 14.86
CA GLN A 527 18.65 -16.11 13.85
C GLN A 527 19.69 -16.71 12.89
N ALA A 528 20.72 -17.39 13.43
CA ALA A 528 21.72 -18.07 12.61
C ALA A 528 21.11 -19.18 11.73
N ALA A 529 20.15 -19.95 12.25
CA ALA A 529 19.43 -20.96 11.46
C ALA A 529 18.57 -20.32 10.35
N VAL A 530 17.90 -19.20 10.64
CA VAL A 530 17.12 -18.44 9.64
C VAL A 530 18.03 -17.85 8.56
N ALA A 531 19.22 -17.36 8.91
CA ALA A 531 20.20 -16.88 7.96
C ALA A 531 20.63 -17.97 6.96
N LEU A 532 20.92 -19.19 7.46
CA LEU A 532 21.24 -20.34 6.60
C LEU A 532 20.09 -20.69 5.64
N GLN A 533 18.84 -20.60 6.10
CA GLN A 533 17.66 -20.82 5.25
C GLN A 533 17.54 -19.75 4.16
N TRP A 534 17.84 -18.49 4.47
CA TRP A 534 17.81 -17.43 3.48
C TRP A 534 18.95 -17.52 2.47
N HIS A 535 20.16 -17.92 2.88
CA HIS A 535 21.24 -18.23 1.94
C HIS A 535 20.83 -19.28 0.91
N ASP A 536 20.21 -20.39 1.34
CA ASP A 536 19.73 -21.46 0.43
C ASP A 536 18.70 -20.95 -0.59
N LYS A 537 17.85 -19.99 -0.19
CA LYS A 537 16.82 -19.39 -1.05
C LYS A 537 17.36 -18.33 -1.99
N LEU A 538 18.30 -17.50 -1.55
CA LEU A 538 18.72 -16.28 -2.23
C LEU A 538 20.00 -16.44 -3.06
N ASP A 539 20.90 -17.36 -2.69
CA ASP A 539 22.22 -17.51 -3.31
C ASP A 539 22.28 -18.57 -4.42
N ARG A 540 21.12 -18.93 -5.00
CA ARG A 540 21.03 -19.88 -6.13
C ARG A 540 21.74 -19.35 -7.38
N VAL A 541 21.67 -18.03 -7.61
CA VAL A 541 22.44 -17.33 -8.63
C VAL A 541 23.59 -16.61 -7.94
N LYS A 542 24.83 -16.86 -8.38
CA LYS A 542 26.02 -16.25 -7.79
C LYS A 542 26.53 -15.13 -8.67
N PHE A 543 26.69 -13.96 -8.07
CA PHE A 543 27.32 -12.79 -8.68
C PHE A 543 28.71 -12.62 -8.07
N LYS A 544 29.74 -12.63 -8.92
CA LYS A 544 31.10 -12.19 -8.58
C LYS A 544 31.33 -10.88 -9.31
N VAL A 545 31.39 -9.80 -8.55
CA VAL A 545 31.51 -8.44 -9.03
C VAL A 545 32.57 -7.72 -8.19
N PRO A 546 33.21 -6.66 -8.70
CA PRO A 546 34.11 -5.85 -7.88
C PRO A 546 33.33 -5.10 -6.78
N PRO A 547 34.00 -4.51 -5.77
CA PRO A 547 33.34 -3.85 -4.64
C PRO A 547 32.28 -2.80 -5.04
N GLN A 548 32.54 -2.03 -6.08
CA GLN A 548 31.57 -1.04 -6.60
C GLN A 548 30.28 -1.66 -7.18
N GLY A 549 30.25 -2.96 -7.45
CA GLY A 549 29.09 -3.70 -7.93
C GLY A 549 28.35 -4.50 -6.87
N GLU A 550 28.89 -4.60 -5.66
CA GLU A 550 28.30 -5.41 -4.57
C GLU A 550 26.90 -4.92 -4.20
N HIS A 551 26.67 -3.60 -4.20
CA HIS A 551 25.34 -3.02 -3.93
C HIS A 551 24.28 -3.51 -4.91
N ILE A 552 24.64 -3.71 -6.18
CA ILE A 552 23.72 -4.26 -7.19
C ILE A 552 23.39 -5.72 -6.86
N ALA A 553 24.40 -6.55 -6.61
CA ALA A 553 24.18 -7.96 -6.28
C ALA A 553 23.38 -8.14 -4.98
N ASN A 554 23.68 -7.36 -3.94
CA ASN A 554 23.00 -7.42 -2.64
C ASN A 554 21.56 -6.93 -2.75
N THR A 555 21.31 -5.86 -3.50
CA THR A 555 19.93 -5.38 -3.74
C THR A 555 19.11 -6.41 -4.53
N ILE A 556 19.69 -7.17 -5.47
CA ILE A 556 18.97 -8.26 -6.17
C ILE A 556 18.52 -9.32 -5.16
N ARG A 557 19.40 -9.74 -4.24
CA ARG A 557 19.09 -10.74 -3.21
C ARG A 557 18.04 -10.22 -2.22
N THR A 558 18.16 -8.98 -1.76
CA THR A 558 17.16 -8.36 -0.88
C THR A 558 15.82 -8.21 -1.57
N ALA A 559 15.78 -7.75 -2.82
CA ALA A 559 14.56 -7.66 -3.62
C ALA A 559 13.88 -9.03 -3.79
N LEU A 560 14.65 -10.10 -4.02
CA LEU A 560 14.13 -11.47 -4.06
C LEU A 560 13.49 -11.88 -2.72
N ALA A 561 14.14 -11.56 -1.60
CA ALA A 561 13.58 -11.81 -0.28
C ALA A 561 12.29 -11.01 -0.04
N HIS A 562 12.24 -9.75 -0.44
CA HIS A 562 11.06 -8.90 -0.32
C HIS A 562 9.88 -9.43 -1.16
N MET A 563 10.10 -9.82 -2.42
CA MET A 563 9.05 -10.47 -3.24
C MET A 563 8.53 -11.76 -2.58
N ALA A 564 9.43 -12.55 -1.98
CA ALA A 564 9.12 -13.78 -1.26
C ALA A 564 8.35 -13.55 0.07
N ILE A 565 8.64 -12.48 0.81
CA ILE A 565 7.98 -12.18 2.09
C ILE A 565 6.64 -11.48 1.87
N SER A 566 6.54 -10.61 0.85
CA SER A 566 5.32 -9.86 0.56
C SER A 566 4.15 -10.72 0.08
N ARG A 567 4.41 -11.95 -0.38
CA ARG A 567 3.34 -12.86 -0.77
C ARG A 567 2.54 -13.38 0.41
N VAL A 568 1.24 -13.60 0.20
CA VAL A 568 0.31 -14.19 1.17
C VAL A 568 -0.14 -15.55 0.66
N GLY A 569 0.49 -16.63 1.14
CA GLY A 569 0.36 -17.94 0.52
C GLY A 569 0.86 -17.91 -0.93
N PRO A 570 0.03 -18.31 -1.93
CA PRO A 570 0.41 -18.25 -3.35
C PRO A 570 0.29 -16.84 -3.95
N ARG A 571 -0.30 -15.88 -3.23
CA ARG A 571 -0.65 -14.56 -3.76
C ARG A 571 0.59 -13.67 -3.84
N LEU A 572 1.06 -13.37 -5.05
CA LEU A 572 2.05 -12.31 -5.27
C LEU A 572 1.37 -10.94 -5.17
N GLN A 573 1.88 -10.06 -4.32
CA GLN A 573 1.31 -8.73 -4.07
C GLN A 573 2.43 -7.67 -4.09
N PRO A 574 2.19 -6.48 -4.67
CA PRO A 574 3.15 -5.37 -4.63
C PRO A 574 3.43 -4.86 -3.20
N GLY A 575 2.48 -5.01 -2.29
CA GLY A 575 2.60 -4.47 -0.94
C GLY A 575 1.78 -5.27 0.07
N THR A 576 2.11 -5.14 1.36
CA THR A 576 1.45 -5.90 2.43
C THR A 576 0.43 -5.06 3.21
N ARG A 577 0.43 -3.74 3.01
CA ARG A 577 -0.46 -2.77 3.68
C ARG A 577 -1.37 -2.09 2.66
N SER A 578 -0.86 -1.08 1.96
CA SER A 578 -1.60 -0.23 1.04
C SER A 578 -2.09 -1.01 -0.18
N TYR A 579 -1.29 -1.95 -0.67
CA TYR A 579 -1.56 -2.74 -1.88
C TYR A 579 -1.70 -4.24 -1.63
N ALA A 580 -2.36 -4.63 -0.53
CA ALA A 580 -2.54 -6.03 -0.16
C ALA A 580 -3.55 -6.80 -1.05
N ARG A 581 -3.36 -6.79 -2.38
CA ARG A 581 -4.09 -7.58 -3.38
C ARG A 581 -3.11 -8.13 -4.40
N ALA A 582 -3.51 -9.17 -5.13
CA ALA A 582 -2.70 -9.75 -6.18
C ALA A 582 -3.13 -9.23 -7.55
N TRP A 583 -2.36 -8.32 -8.15
CA TRP A 583 -2.55 -7.89 -9.53
C TRP A 583 -1.85 -8.85 -10.49
N ILE A 584 -2.47 -9.15 -11.63
CA ILE A 584 -1.84 -10.03 -12.64
C ILE A 584 -0.63 -9.36 -13.28
N ARG A 585 -0.67 -8.04 -13.47
CA ARG A 585 0.44 -7.21 -13.93
C ARG A 585 1.70 -7.41 -13.10
N ASP A 586 1.57 -7.18 -11.81
CA ASP A 586 2.62 -7.36 -10.82
C ASP A 586 3.07 -8.82 -10.79
N GLY A 587 2.12 -9.75 -10.77
CA GLY A 587 2.39 -11.19 -10.75
C GLY A 587 3.17 -11.69 -11.97
N ALA A 588 2.88 -11.16 -13.15
CA ALA A 588 3.60 -11.47 -14.39
C ALA A 588 5.05 -10.96 -14.35
N MET A 589 5.26 -9.73 -13.87
CA MET A 589 6.59 -9.11 -13.80
C MET A 589 7.43 -9.69 -12.66
N ILE A 590 6.86 -9.87 -11.46
CA ILE A 590 7.48 -10.60 -10.34
C ILE A 590 7.80 -12.03 -10.79
N GLY A 591 6.86 -12.69 -11.48
CA GLY A 591 7.02 -14.04 -12.03
C GLY A 591 8.26 -14.20 -12.91
N GLU A 592 8.49 -13.29 -13.87
CA GLU A 592 9.71 -13.31 -14.70
C GLU A 592 10.98 -13.18 -13.85
N GLY A 593 11.01 -12.23 -12.91
CA GLY A 593 12.17 -12.04 -12.01
C GLY A 593 12.46 -13.29 -11.17
N LEU A 594 11.43 -13.93 -10.63
CA LEU A 594 11.52 -15.18 -9.89
C LEU A 594 12.07 -16.32 -10.76
N LEU A 595 11.58 -16.47 -12.00
CA LEU A 595 12.05 -17.48 -12.94
C LEU A 595 13.54 -17.34 -13.25
N ARG A 596 14.01 -16.10 -13.48
CA ARG A 596 15.44 -15.80 -13.74
C ARG A 596 16.34 -16.10 -12.55
N LEU A 597 15.81 -16.01 -11.33
CA LEU A 597 16.53 -16.29 -10.08
C LEU A 597 16.33 -17.72 -9.56
N GLY A 598 15.65 -18.59 -10.31
CA GLY A 598 15.47 -20.00 -9.96
C GLY A 598 14.45 -20.22 -8.83
N ARG A 599 13.39 -19.40 -8.81
CA ARG A 599 12.23 -19.51 -7.94
C ARG A 599 10.95 -19.80 -8.73
N GLU A 600 11.03 -20.74 -9.66
CA GLU A 600 9.87 -21.25 -10.41
C GLU A 600 8.78 -21.85 -9.50
N ASP A 601 9.14 -22.26 -8.28
CA ASP A 601 8.21 -22.73 -7.26
C ASP A 601 7.17 -21.66 -6.91
N ILE A 602 7.62 -20.42 -6.67
CA ILE A 602 6.73 -19.31 -6.32
C ILE A 602 5.86 -18.90 -7.52
N ALA A 603 6.45 -18.76 -8.70
CA ALA A 603 5.73 -18.35 -9.91
C ALA A 603 4.65 -19.39 -10.31
N LYS A 604 4.95 -20.69 -10.13
CA LYS A 604 4.00 -21.79 -10.37
C LYS A 604 2.83 -21.75 -9.40
N GLU A 605 3.09 -21.60 -8.10
CA GLU A 605 2.05 -21.50 -7.07
C GLU A 605 1.08 -20.35 -7.37
N PHE A 606 1.61 -19.18 -7.74
CA PHE A 606 0.80 -18.02 -8.10
C PHE A 606 -0.06 -18.28 -9.33
N LEU A 607 0.52 -18.77 -10.43
CA LEU A 607 -0.21 -19.03 -11.67
C LEU A 607 -1.36 -20.02 -11.48
N GLN A 608 -1.11 -21.11 -10.75
CA GLN A 608 -2.14 -22.13 -10.45
C GLN A 608 -3.27 -21.58 -9.60
N TRP A 609 -2.97 -20.64 -8.69
CA TRP A 609 -3.97 -19.99 -7.85
C TRP A 609 -4.74 -18.90 -8.59
N TYR A 610 -4.10 -18.12 -9.46
CA TYR A 610 -4.69 -16.95 -10.11
C TYR A 610 -5.60 -17.30 -11.28
N ALA A 611 -5.15 -18.18 -12.18
CA ALA A 611 -5.86 -18.48 -13.44
C ALA A 611 -7.34 -18.90 -13.25
N PRO A 612 -7.72 -19.65 -12.20
CA PRO A 612 -9.13 -20.00 -11.94
C PRO A 612 -10.07 -18.83 -11.65
N TYR A 613 -9.57 -17.62 -11.34
CA TYR A 613 -10.40 -16.43 -11.11
C TYR A 613 -10.85 -15.72 -12.41
N GLN A 614 -10.44 -16.24 -13.57
CA GLN A 614 -10.92 -15.74 -14.86
C GLN A 614 -12.45 -15.85 -14.95
N PHE A 615 -13.12 -14.76 -15.37
CA PHE A 615 -14.56 -14.72 -15.55
C PHE A 615 -15.01 -15.64 -16.70
N ASP A 616 -16.28 -16.09 -16.69
CA ASP A 616 -16.85 -16.95 -17.74
C ASP A 616 -16.79 -16.34 -19.15
N SER A 617 -16.72 -15.01 -19.24
CA SER A 617 -16.55 -14.29 -20.50
C SER A 617 -15.17 -14.49 -21.14
N GLY A 618 -14.19 -14.98 -20.38
CA GLY A 618 -12.77 -15.01 -20.73
C GLY A 618 -11.98 -13.80 -20.20
N LYS A 619 -12.67 -12.81 -19.63
CA LYS A 619 -12.03 -11.65 -18.99
C LYS A 619 -11.12 -12.11 -17.85
N VAL A 620 -9.88 -11.63 -17.86
CA VAL A 620 -8.96 -11.82 -16.74
C VAL A 620 -9.19 -10.66 -15.76
N PRO A 621 -9.43 -10.91 -14.47
CA PRO A 621 -9.51 -9.82 -13.49
C PRO A 621 -8.20 -9.04 -13.44
N CYS A 622 -8.27 -7.76 -13.10
CA CYS A 622 -7.03 -6.98 -12.91
C CYS A 622 -6.31 -7.40 -11.62
N CYS A 623 -7.08 -7.63 -10.55
CA CYS A 623 -6.57 -8.13 -9.28
C CYS A 623 -7.53 -9.09 -8.59
N VAL A 624 -6.98 -9.85 -7.64
CA VAL A 624 -7.72 -10.78 -6.78
C VAL A 624 -7.28 -10.59 -5.33
N ASP A 625 -8.25 -10.52 -4.42
CA ASP A 625 -8.01 -10.53 -2.98
C ASP A 625 -9.01 -11.43 -2.24
N ASP A 626 -9.14 -11.29 -0.92
CA ASP A 626 -10.06 -12.09 -0.10
C ASP A 626 -11.54 -11.94 -0.51
N ARG A 627 -11.88 -10.91 -1.31
CA ARG A 627 -13.22 -10.62 -1.83
C ARG A 627 -13.49 -11.30 -3.17
N GLY A 628 -12.47 -11.88 -3.80
CA GLY A 628 -12.57 -12.56 -5.11
C GLY A 628 -12.01 -11.73 -6.26
N ALA A 629 -12.43 -12.09 -7.48
CA ALA A 629 -11.98 -11.46 -8.72
C ALA A 629 -12.52 -10.03 -8.86
N ASP A 630 -11.64 -9.05 -9.08
CA ASP A 630 -12.02 -7.65 -9.30
C ASP A 630 -12.49 -7.43 -10.76
N PRO A 631 -13.70 -6.91 -10.99
CA PRO A 631 -14.27 -6.73 -12.33
C PRO A 631 -13.89 -5.39 -12.96
N VAL A 632 -13.05 -4.55 -12.35
CA VAL A 632 -12.63 -3.30 -12.98
C VAL A 632 -11.91 -3.58 -14.32
N PRO A 633 -12.25 -2.87 -15.41
CA PRO A 633 -11.57 -3.03 -16.68
C PRO A 633 -10.12 -2.49 -16.63
N GLU A 634 -9.15 -3.41 -16.64
CA GLU A 634 -7.76 -3.16 -17.02
C GLU A 634 -7.40 -4.15 -18.13
N ASN A 635 -7.20 -3.66 -19.35
CA ASN A 635 -7.17 -4.51 -20.55
C ASN A 635 -5.81 -5.18 -20.82
N ASP A 636 -4.74 -4.75 -20.15
CA ASP A 636 -3.42 -5.40 -20.09
C ASP A 636 -3.46 -6.82 -19.51
N SER A 637 -4.33 -7.03 -18.53
CA SER A 637 -4.44 -8.23 -17.69
C SER A 637 -4.49 -9.55 -18.47
N HIS A 638 -5.13 -9.54 -19.63
CA HIS A 638 -5.26 -10.70 -20.51
C HIS A 638 -3.93 -11.13 -21.10
N GLY A 639 -3.13 -10.16 -21.57
CA GLY A 639 -1.82 -10.39 -22.14
C GLY A 639 -0.82 -10.86 -21.09
N GLU A 640 -0.91 -10.30 -19.89
CA GLU A 640 -0.06 -10.62 -18.74
C GLU A 640 -0.25 -12.06 -18.24
N LEU A 641 -1.50 -12.54 -18.16
CA LEU A 641 -1.77 -13.94 -17.82
C LEU A 641 -1.16 -14.90 -18.85
N ILE A 642 -1.37 -14.64 -20.15
CA ILE A 642 -0.84 -15.49 -21.22
C ILE A 642 0.69 -15.48 -21.21
N TYR A 643 1.28 -14.30 -20.97
CA TYR A 643 2.72 -14.14 -20.82
C TYR A 643 3.29 -15.01 -19.70
N LEU A 644 2.70 -14.94 -18.50
CA LEU A 644 3.14 -15.75 -17.37
C LEU A 644 3.05 -17.26 -17.65
N VAL A 645 1.98 -17.71 -18.32
CA VAL A 645 1.84 -19.12 -18.76
C VAL A 645 2.98 -19.52 -19.71
N ALA A 646 3.31 -18.67 -20.68
CA ALA A 646 4.37 -18.94 -21.63
C ALA A 646 5.75 -18.97 -20.96
N GLU A 647 6.07 -18.00 -20.10
CA GLU A 647 7.33 -17.94 -19.35
C GLU A 647 7.51 -19.17 -18.46
N MET A 648 6.47 -19.58 -17.73
CA MET A 648 6.51 -20.81 -16.93
C MET A 648 6.91 -22.02 -17.77
N TYR A 649 6.34 -22.18 -18.97
CA TYR A 649 6.71 -23.29 -19.85
C TYR A 649 8.11 -23.13 -20.45
N ARG A 650 8.52 -21.92 -20.83
CA ARG A 650 9.87 -21.65 -21.36
C ARG A 650 10.96 -22.09 -20.39
N TYR A 651 10.77 -21.81 -19.10
CA TYR A 651 11.76 -22.09 -18.05
C TYR A 651 11.70 -23.53 -17.48
N THR A 652 10.50 -24.11 -17.36
CA THR A 652 10.31 -25.40 -16.68
C THR A 652 10.06 -26.57 -17.63
N ARG A 653 9.58 -26.29 -18.85
CA ARG A 653 9.07 -27.29 -19.80
C ARG A 653 7.96 -28.18 -19.21
N ASP A 654 7.25 -27.71 -18.19
CA ASP A 654 6.12 -28.41 -17.56
C ASP A 654 4.90 -28.42 -18.48
N ARG A 655 4.83 -29.45 -19.33
CA ARG A 655 3.73 -29.63 -20.29
C ARG A 655 2.39 -29.87 -19.59
N ALA A 656 2.38 -30.52 -18.44
CA ALA A 656 1.13 -30.82 -17.72
C ALA A 656 0.49 -29.51 -17.20
N LEU A 657 1.31 -28.62 -16.62
CA LEU A 657 0.85 -27.28 -16.26
C LEU A 657 0.38 -26.49 -17.48
N LEU A 658 1.12 -26.53 -18.59
CA LEU A 658 0.73 -25.84 -19.82
C LEU A 658 -0.64 -26.32 -20.35
N GLU A 659 -0.88 -27.63 -20.33
CA GLU A 659 -2.17 -28.24 -20.71
C GLU A 659 -3.30 -27.83 -19.74
N GLN A 660 -3.00 -27.73 -18.44
CA GLN A 660 -3.94 -27.22 -17.43
C GLN A 660 -4.30 -25.75 -17.68
N MET A 661 -3.35 -24.92 -18.11
CA MET A 661 -3.55 -23.49 -18.35
C MET A 661 -4.20 -23.18 -19.71
N TRP A 662 -4.23 -24.15 -20.63
CA TRP A 662 -4.73 -23.95 -21.99
C TRP A 662 -6.14 -23.35 -22.08
N PRO A 663 -7.15 -23.82 -21.31
CA PRO A 663 -8.49 -23.21 -21.35
C PRO A 663 -8.48 -21.72 -21.00
N HIS A 664 -7.61 -21.30 -20.07
CA HIS A 664 -7.50 -19.91 -19.65
C HIS A 664 -6.88 -19.02 -20.75
N VAL A 665 -5.87 -19.54 -21.46
CA VAL A 665 -5.28 -18.87 -22.63
C VAL A 665 -6.33 -18.68 -23.73
N VAL A 666 -7.10 -19.72 -24.04
CA VAL A 666 -8.17 -19.65 -25.05
C VAL A 666 -9.25 -18.65 -24.65
N GLY A 667 -9.65 -18.63 -23.37
CA GLY A 667 -10.62 -17.69 -22.81
C GLY A 667 -10.13 -16.24 -22.93
N ALA A 668 -8.88 -15.97 -22.54
CA ALA A 668 -8.29 -14.63 -22.61
C ALA A 668 -8.22 -14.13 -24.05
N VAL A 669 -7.74 -14.96 -24.99
CA VAL A 669 -7.70 -14.58 -26.41
C VAL A 669 -9.09 -14.32 -26.98
N LYS A 670 -10.09 -15.15 -26.64
CA LYS A 670 -11.48 -14.93 -27.06
C LYS A 670 -12.01 -13.57 -26.58
N TYR A 671 -11.72 -13.21 -25.33
CA TYR A 671 -12.16 -11.93 -24.77
C TYR A 671 -11.43 -10.75 -25.42
N MET A 672 -10.11 -10.84 -25.59
CA MET A 672 -9.32 -9.83 -26.31
C MET A 672 -9.80 -9.64 -27.77
N ASP A 673 -10.18 -10.72 -28.45
CA ASP A 673 -10.78 -10.66 -29.79
C ASP A 673 -12.12 -9.91 -29.79
N ALA A 674 -12.94 -10.08 -28.75
CA ALA A 674 -14.21 -9.37 -28.60
C ALA A 674 -13.99 -7.88 -28.31
N LEU A 675 -13.05 -7.54 -27.44
CA LEU A 675 -12.68 -6.16 -27.10
C LEU A 675 -12.18 -5.38 -28.33
N ARG A 676 -11.18 -5.90 -29.05
CA ARG A 676 -10.67 -5.20 -30.24
C ARG A 676 -11.72 -5.08 -31.35
N ALA A 677 -12.65 -6.05 -31.42
CA ALA A 677 -13.75 -5.98 -32.38
C ALA A 677 -14.76 -4.88 -32.03
N SER A 678 -14.98 -4.55 -30.75
CA SER A 678 -15.82 -3.41 -30.36
C SER A 678 -15.20 -2.07 -30.78
N GLU A 679 -13.88 -1.98 -30.80
CA GLU A 679 -13.15 -0.79 -31.28
C GLU A 679 -12.99 -0.73 -32.80
N ARG A 680 -13.17 -1.85 -33.49
CA ARG A 680 -13.07 -1.95 -34.95
C ARG A 680 -14.37 -1.53 -35.65
N THR A 681 -14.88 -0.35 -35.32
CA THR A 681 -16.14 0.18 -35.89
C THR A 681 -15.93 1.55 -36.55
N GLU A 682 -16.74 1.85 -37.57
CA GLU A 682 -16.73 3.18 -38.19
C GLU A 682 -17.18 4.28 -37.22
N ALA A 683 -18.00 3.94 -36.21
CA ALA A 683 -18.39 4.89 -35.16
C ALA A 683 -17.18 5.31 -34.31
N ASN A 684 -16.34 4.36 -33.88
CA ASN A 684 -15.14 4.70 -33.11
C ASN A 684 -14.07 5.36 -33.99
N ARG A 685 -13.91 4.90 -35.24
CA ARG A 685 -13.04 5.58 -36.23
C ARG A 685 -13.44 7.05 -36.43
N ALA A 686 -14.73 7.35 -36.47
CA ALA A 686 -15.24 8.71 -36.63
C ALA A 686 -15.02 9.59 -35.40
N LYS A 687 -15.01 9.01 -34.19
CA LYS A 687 -14.64 9.73 -32.96
C LYS A 687 -13.15 10.07 -32.96
N ASN A 688 -12.30 9.08 -33.21
CA ASN A 688 -10.88 9.26 -33.46
C ASN A 688 -10.36 8.07 -34.27
N GLN A 689 -9.70 8.36 -35.39
CA GLN A 689 -9.12 7.34 -36.24
C GLN A 689 -8.10 6.44 -35.50
N ALA A 690 -7.43 6.95 -34.47
CA ALA A 690 -6.49 6.19 -33.67
C ALA A 690 -7.14 5.11 -32.79
N PHE A 691 -8.44 5.16 -32.51
CA PHE A 691 -9.10 4.15 -31.67
C PHE A 691 -9.31 2.81 -32.39
N TYR A 692 -9.31 2.84 -33.73
CA TYR A 692 -9.80 1.73 -34.52
C TYR A 692 -8.97 0.45 -34.33
N GLY A 693 -9.60 -0.57 -33.71
CA GLY A 693 -9.03 -1.90 -33.50
C GLY A 693 -8.06 -2.03 -32.32
N LEU A 694 -7.92 -1.00 -31.48
CA LEU A 694 -7.18 -1.06 -30.22
C LEU A 694 -7.94 -1.84 -29.15
N MET A 695 -7.31 -2.09 -28.00
CA MET A 695 -8.06 -2.38 -26.77
C MET A 695 -8.90 -1.16 -26.38
N PRO A 696 -10.13 -1.32 -25.88
CA PRO A 696 -10.97 -0.21 -25.43
C PRO A 696 -10.33 0.60 -24.31
N ALA A 697 -10.81 1.83 -24.14
CA ALA A 697 -10.39 2.67 -23.03
C ALA A 697 -10.57 1.98 -21.66
N SER A 698 -9.53 2.04 -20.84
CA SER A 698 -9.44 1.40 -19.53
C SER A 698 -8.74 2.34 -18.54
N ILE A 699 -8.74 1.97 -17.26
CA ILE A 699 -7.90 2.65 -16.26
C ILE A 699 -6.54 1.94 -16.05
N SER A 700 -6.17 1.01 -16.93
CA SER A 700 -4.89 0.31 -16.84
C SER A 700 -3.74 1.30 -16.86
N HIS A 701 -2.65 0.92 -16.20
CA HIS A 701 -1.55 1.82 -15.89
C HIS A 701 -2.04 3.01 -15.02
N GLU A 702 -1.43 3.19 -13.85
CA GLU A 702 -1.94 4.06 -12.77
C GLU A 702 -2.22 5.52 -13.16
N GLY A 703 -1.69 5.98 -14.30
CA GLY A 703 -1.90 7.32 -14.83
C GLY A 703 -3.32 7.68 -15.29
N TYR A 704 -4.24 6.71 -15.46
CA TYR A 704 -5.59 6.96 -16.04
C TYR A 704 -6.77 6.66 -15.11
N SER A 705 -6.53 6.57 -13.80
CA SER A 705 -7.59 6.37 -12.79
C SER A 705 -8.64 7.48 -12.76
N ALA A 706 -8.27 8.71 -13.15
CA ALA A 706 -9.21 9.84 -13.21
C ALA A 706 -10.20 9.73 -14.37
N LYS A 707 -9.80 9.10 -15.48
CA LYS A 707 -10.62 8.91 -16.68
C LYS A 707 -10.00 7.82 -17.57
N PRO A 708 -10.76 6.77 -17.94
CA PRO A 708 -10.27 5.73 -18.84
C PRO A 708 -9.76 6.26 -20.19
N MET A 709 -8.66 5.70 -20.70
CA MET A 709 -8.01 6.09 -21.98
C MET A 709 -7.64 4.87 -22.82
N HIS A 710 -7.50 5.01 -24.15
CA HIS A 710 -6.92 3.97 -25.01
C HIS A 710 -5.40 3.96 -24.83
N SER A 711 -4.96 3.25 -23.81
CA SER A 711 -3.56 3.20 -23.36
C SER A 711 -2.74 2.24 -24.22
N TYR A 712 -1.60 2.71 -24.76
CA TYR A 712 -0.69 1.85 -25.50
C TYR A 712 -0.01 0.81 -24.60
N TRP A 713 0.00 1.00 -23.28
CA TRP A 713 0.38 -0.03 -22.31
C TRP A 713 -0.45 -1.30 -22.50
N ASP A 714 -1.77 -1.16 -22.57
CA ASP A 714 -2.69 -2.29 -22.79
C ASP A 714 -2.40 -2.99 -24.11
N ASP A 715 -2.18 -2.19 -25.15
CA ASP A 715 -1.97 -2.73 -26.48
C ASP A 715 -0.63 -3.47 -26.62
N PHE A 716 0.44 -3.01 -25.94
CA PHE A 716 1.71 -3.74 -25.93
C PHE A 716 1.61 -5.07 -25.19
N TRP A 717 0.89 -5.12 -24.06
CA TRP A 717 0.60 -6.38 -23.37
C TRP A 717 -0.32 -7.29 -24.18
N ALA A 718 -1.35 -6.75 -24.83
CA ALA A 718 -2.23 -7.51 -25.71
C ALA A 718 -1.44 -8.14 -26.87
N LEU A 719 -0.55 -7.38 -27.51
CA LEU A 719 0.33 -7.90 -28.55
C LEU A 719 1.25 -9.00 -28.02
N ARG A 720 1.80 -8.83 -26.80
CA ARG A 720 2.61 -9.87 -26.16
C ARG A 720 1.81 -11.14 -25.92
N GLY A 721 0.59 -11.02 -25.38
CA GLY A 721 -0.32 -12.13 -25.18
C GLY A 721 -0.64 -12.90 -26.46
N TYR A 722 -0.92 -12.20 -27.57
CA TYR A 722 -1.16 -12.86 -28.86
C TYR A 722 0.07 -13.61 -29.39
N LYS A 723 1.28 -13.05 -29.25
CA LYS A 723 2.52 -13.74 -29.64
C LYS A 723 2.69 -15.02 -28.84
N ASP A 724 2.53 -14.94 -27.53
CA ASP A 724 2.69 -16.07 -26.62
C ASP A 724 1.59 -17.13 -26.80
N ALA A 725 0.34 -16.73 -27.06
CA ALA A 725 -0.74 -17.67 -27.35
C ALA A 725 -0.46 -18.52 -28.61
N VAL A 726 0.17 -17.94 -29.64
CA VAL A 726 0.60 -18.67 -30.84
C VAL A 726 1.65 -19.73 -30.49
N GLU A 727 2.67 -19.36 -29.71
CA GLU A 727 3.71 -20.30 -29.29
C GLU A 727 3.15 -21.42 -28.40
N ILE A 728 2.30 -21.09 -27.43
CA ILE A 728 1.63 -22.07 -26.57
C ILE A 728 0.83 -23.07 -27.41
N ALA A 729 0.03 -22.58 -28.37
CA ALA A 729 -0.74 -23.43 -29.26
C ALA A 729 0.17 -24.37 -30.07
N GLN A 730 1.32 -23.88 -30.56
CA GLN A 730 2.30 -24.69 -31.27
C GLN A 730 2.95 -25.75 -30.37
N TRP A 731 3.37 -25.40 -29.15
CA TRP A 731 3.95 -26.36 -28.20
C TRP A 731 2.99 -27.48 -27.82
N LEU A 732 1.68 -27.17 -27.75
CA LEU A 732 0.61 -28.12 -27.48
C LEU A 732 0.11 -28.88 -28.72
N GLY A 733 0.56 -28.54 -29.93
CA GLY A 733 0.09 -29.15 -31.18
C GLY A 733 -1.36 -28.76 -31.56
N LYS A 734 -1.81 -27.56 -31.18
CA LYS A 734 -3.14 -27.01 -31.47
C LYS A 734 -3.12 -26.18 -32.75
N ASP A 735 -2.82 -26.81 -33.89
CA ASP A 735 -2.55 -26.13 -35.16
C ASP A 735 -3.66 -25.18 -35.63
N ALA A 736 -4.93 -25.54 -35.40
CA ALA A 736 -6.06 -24.70 -35.76
C ALA A 736 -6.10 -23.41 -34.93
N ASP A 737 -5.88 -23.51 -33.61
CA ASP A 737 -5.81 -22.36 -32.73
C ASP A 737 -4.55 -21.54 -32.98
N ALA A 738 -3.40 -22.17 -33.25
CA ALA A 738 -2.17 -21.46 -33.62
C ALA A 738 -2.39 -20.57 -34.86
N LYS A 739 -3.08 -21.08 -35.90
CA LYS A 739 -3.45 -20.30 -37.09
C LYS A 739 -4.42 -19.17 -36.76
N ARG A 740 -5.45 -19.45 -35.95
CA ARG A 740 -6.45 -18.46 -35.54
C ARG A 740 -5.83 -17.32 -34.73
N PHE A 741 -5.02 -17.66 -33.73
CA PHE A 741 -4.31 -16.72 -32.88
C PHE A 741 -3.29 -15.90 -33.68
N ALA A 742 -2.60 -16.50 -34.64
CA ALA A 742 -1.71 -15.77 -35.55
C ALA A 742 -2.48 -14.73 -36.39
N ALA A 743 -3.67 -15.07 -36.88
CA ALA A 743 -4.51 -14.11 -37.60
C ALA A 743 -4.97 -12.94 -36.71
N SER A 744 -5.37 -13.21 -35.46
CA SER A 744 -5.70 -12.16 -34.48
C SER A 744 -4.50 -11.28 -34.16
N ARG A 745 -3.32 -11.89 -33.91
CA ARG A 745 -2.05 -11.20 -33.68
C ARG A 745 -1.72 -10.24 -34.83
N ASP A 746 -1.77 -10.74 -36.05
CA ASP A 746 -1.33 -9.99 -37.24
C ASP A 746 -2.30 -8.84 -37.54
N GLN A 747 -3.61 -9.05 -37.36
CA GLN A 747 -4.61 -7.98 -37.49
C GLN A 747 -4.41 -6.89 -36.43
N PHE A 748 -4.28 -7.30 -35.16
CA PHE A 748 -4.08 -6.36 -34.05
C PHE A 748 -2.76 -5.59 -34.17
N SER A 749 -1.68 -6.27 -34.54
CA SER A 749 -0.39 -5.64 -34.82
C SER A 749 -0.47 -4.57 -35.92
N GLY A 750 -1.26 -4.81 -36.97
CA GLY A 750 -1.48 -3.84 -38.04
C GLY A 750 -2.29 -2.62 -37.58
N ASP A 751 -3.33 -2.85 -36.78
CA ASP A 751 -4.17 -1.80 -36.21
C ASP A 751 -3.36 -0.92 -35.24
N LEU A 752 -2.60 -1.53 -34.32
CA LEU A 752 -1.72 -0.84 -33.38
C LEU A 752 -0.67 0.03 -34.10
N GLN A 753 -0.02 -0.50 -35.13
CA GLN A 753 0.93 0.27 -35.94
C GLN A 753 0.25 1.47 -36.63
N ALA A 754 -0.97 1.29 -37.15
CA ALA A 754 -1.72 2.37 -37.78
C ALA A 754 -2.15 3.44 -36.77
N SER A 755 -2.56 3.01 -35.58
CA SER A 755 -2.96 3.88 -34.47
C SER A 755 -1.79 4.75 -34.01
N LEU A 756 -0.63 4.15 -33.67
CA LEU A 756 0.57 4.88 -33.24
C LEU A 756 0.95 5.99 -34.23
N ARG A 757 1.00 5.67 -35.53
CA ARG A 757 1.28 6.68 -36.59
C ARG A 757 0.22 7.78 -36.62
N THR A 758 -1.04 7.41 -36.46
CA THR A 758 -2.17 8.36 -36.51
C THR A 758 -2.16 9.28 -35.31
N ALA A 759 -2.04 8.74 -34.09
CA ALA A 759 -1.97 9.52 -32.85
C ALA A 759 -0.77 10.46 -32.86
N MET A 760 0.42 9.98 -33.23
CA MET A 760 1.61 10.83 -33.35
C MET A 760 1.42 11.98 -34.34
N ALA A 761 0.79 11.70 -35.50
CA ALA A 761 0.51 12.73 -36.51
C ALA A 761 -0.54 13.75 -36.04
N GLN A 762 -1.62 13.29 -35.39
CA GLN A 762 -2.68 14.14 -34.86
C GLN A 762 -2.14 15.08 -33.76
N GLN A 763 -1.34 14.52 -32.85
CA GLN A 763 -0.77 15.24 -31.70
C GLN A 763 0.50 16.02 -32.05
N LYS A 764 1.02 15.85 -33.26
CA LYS A 764 2.25 16.51 -33.77
C LYS A 764 3.46 16.25 -32.89
N ILE A 765 3.62 14.98 -32.50
CA ILE A 765 4.71 14.49 -31.65
C ILE A 765 5.58 13.48 -32.41
N ASP A 766 6.80 13.28 -31.95
CA ASP A 766 7.79 12.38 -32.56
C ASP A 766 8.30 11.29 -31.63
N PHE A 767 7.69 11.17 -30.45
CA PHE A 767 7.86 10.10 -29.47
C PHE A 767 6.59 9.24 -29.41
N ILE A 768 6.70 8.06 -28.77
CA ILE A 768 5.58 7.14 -28.56
C ILE A 768 4.71 7.72 -27.42
N PRO A 769 3.44 8.08 -27.68
CA PRO A 769 2.55 8.58 -26.63
C PRO A 769 2.10 7.49 -25.66
N GLY A 770 1.66 7.89 -24.46
CA GLY A 770 1.06 6.99 -23.47
C GLY A 770 -0.33 6.51 -23.90
N SER A 771 -1.15 7.41 -24.47
CA SER A 771 -2.49 7.11 -24.98
C SER A 771 -2.75 7.64 -26.39
N ALA A 772 -3.73 7.07 -27.07
CA ALA A 772 -4.15 7.51 -28.40
C ALA A 772 -4.77 8.93 -28.39
N GLU A 773 -5.50 9.28 -27.33
CA GLU A 773 -6.21 10.54 -27.18
C GLU A 773 -5.35 11.73 -26.80
N LEU A 774 -4.45 11.56 -25.83
CA LEU A 774 -3.80 12.69 -25.17
C LEU A 774 -2.47 13.09 -25.82
N GLY A 775 -1.80 12.16 -26.51
CA GLY A 775 -0.43 12.40 -26.98
C GLY A 775 0.56 12.63 -25.83
N ASP A 776 0.21 12.16 -24.64
CA ASP A 776 0.94 12.38 -23.41
C ASP A 776 2.26 11.61 -23.38
N PHE A 777 3.23 12.13 -22.63
CA PHE A 777 4.56 11.55 -22.57
C PHE A 777 4.68 10.61 -21.37
N ASP A 778 4.79 9.32 -21.66
CA ASP A 778 4.97 8.28 -20.65
C ASP A 778 6.01 7.25 -21.10
N ALA A 779 7.28 7.62 -20.91
CA ALA A 779 8.40 6.74 -21.23
C ALA A 779 8.43 5.48 -20.35
N THR A 780 7.92 5.55 -19.12
CA THR A 780 7.90 4.44 -18.17
C THR A 780 7.00 3.32 -18.67
N SER A 781 5.78 3.62 -19.11
CA SER A 781 4.91 2.63 -19.77
C SER A 781 5.48 2.12 -21.08
N THR A 782 6.11 3.01 -21.86
CA THR A 782 6.70 2.67 -23.15
C THR A 782 7.82 1.61 -23.03
N THR A 783 8.43 1.44 -21.85
CA THR A 783 9.44 0.37 -21.63
C THR A 783 8.90 -1.03 -21.93
N ILE A 784 7.59 -1.26 -21.75
CA ILE A 784 6.95 -2.55 -22.06
C ILE A 784 6.96 -2.87 -23.54
N ALA A 785 7.00 -1.87 -24.43
CA ALA A 785 7.15 -2.11 -25.86
C ALA A 785 8.45 -2.88 -26.16
N LEU A 786 9.51 -2.67 -25.39
CA LEU A 786 10.77 -3.42 -25.49
C LEU A 786 10.68 -4.76 -24.75
N ALA A 787 10.49 -4.69 -23.42
CA ALA A 787 10.49 -5.86 -22.55
C ALA A 787 9.35 -5.78 -21.53
N PRO A 788 8.41 -6.74 -21.51
CA PRO A 788 8.42 -8.00 -22.26
C PRO A 788 7.85 -7.92 -23.69
N GLY A 789 7.26 -6.81 -24.14
CA GLY A 789 6.45 -6.76 -25.37
C GLY A 789 7.13 -7.16 -26.69
N ALA A 790 8.46 -6.96 -26.79
CA ALA A 790 9.27 -7.25 -27.97
C ALA A 790 8.63 -6.68 -29.26
N ALA A 791 8.17 -5.44 -29.19
CA ALA A 791 7.34 -4.75 -30.18
C ALA A 791 8.14 -3.82 -31.10
N ASP A 792 9.46 -3.76 -30.99
CA ASP A 792 10.36 -2.88 -31.76
C ASP A 792 10.05 -2.86 -33.26
N ALA A 793 9.78 -4.03 -33.84
CA ALA A 793 9.51 -4.19 -35.26
C ALA A 793 8.23 -3.47 -35.76
N ILE A 794 7.31 -3.12 -34.87
CA ILE A 794 6.05 -2.45 -35.22
C ILE A 794 6.04 -0.97 -34.87
N LEU A 795 7.02 -0.49 -34.09
CA LEU A 795 7.09 0.90 -33.68
C LEU A 795 7.42 1.81 -34.88
N PRO A 796 6.90 3.05 -34.91
CA PRO A 796 7.29 4.01 -35.93
C PRO A 796 8.83 4.24 -35.93
N PRO A 797 9.49 4.27 -37.10
CA PRO A 797 10.95 4.39 -37.17
C PRO A 797 11.50 5.59 -36.38
N GLY A 798 12.47 5.33 -35.50
CA GLY A 798 13.13 6.34 -34.66
C GLY A 798 12.30 6.86 -33.48
N ALA A 799 11.01 6.51 -33.36
CA ALA A 799 10.17 7.01 -32.27
C ALA A 799 10.61 6.49 -30.90
N LEU A 800 11.07 5.24 -30.83
CA LEU A 800 11.59 4.63 -29.59
C LEU A 800 12.82 5.40 -29.07
N GLU A 801 13.82 5.60 -29.92
CA GLU A 801 15.04 6.34 -29.58
C GLU A 801 14.71 7.77 -29.14
N LYS A 802 13.83 8.47 -29.86
CA LYS A 802 13.37 9.82 -29.51
C LYS A 802 12.64 9.88 -28.17
N THR A 803 11.84 8.87 -27.85
CA THR A 803 11.14 8.75 -26.56
C THR A 803 12.15 8.72 -25.42
N PHE A 804 13.16 7.85 -25.53
CA PHE A 804 14.16 7.68 -24.47
C PHE A 804 15.23 8.77 -24.45
N GLU A 805 15.53 9.43 -25.57
CA GLU A 805 16.35 10.64 -25.59
C GLU A 805 15.64 11.81 -24.87
N ARG A 806 14.33 11.96 -25.11
CA ARG A 806 13.52 12.93 -24.36
C ARG A 806 13.50 12.61 -22.86
N TYR A 807 13.25 11.35 -22.50
CA TYR A 807 13.27 10.92 -21.09
C TYR A 807 14.64 11.19 -20.47
N TRP A 808 15.74 10.80 -21.12
CA TRP A 808 17.10 11.03 -20.60
C TRP A 808 17.39 12.50 -20.35
N ARG A 809 17.00 13.39 -21.28
CA ARG A 809 17.15 14.85 -21.09
C ARG A 809 16.38 15.34 -19.86
N GLU A 810 15.12 14.93 -19.72
CA GLU A 810 14.26 15.34 -18.60
C GLU A 810 14.75 14.74 -17.26
N PHE A 811 15.22 13.50 -17.28
CA PHE A 811 15.86 12.82 -16.16
C PHE A 811 17.14 13.55 -15.71
N GLU A 812 18.03 13.92 -16.62
CA GLU A 812 19.26 14.66 -16.30
C GLU A 812 18.96 16.03 -15.70
N GLN A 813 17.94 16.73 -16.21
CA GLN A 813 17.48 18.00 -15.63
C GLN A 813 16.99 17.79 -14.19
N ARG A 814 16.21 16.73 -13.93
CA ARG A 814 15.76 16.37 -12.57
C ARG A 814 16.96 16.08 -11.66
N ARG A 815 17.88 15.21 -12.11
CA ARG A 815 19.06 14.78 -11.36
C ARG A 815 19.99 15.94 -11.01
N LYS A 816 20.16 16.92 -11.91
CA LYS A 816 20.98 18.12 -11.69
C LYS A 816 20.28 19.21 -10.89
N GLY A 817 18.99 19.05 -10.58
CA GLY A 817 18.18 20.08 -9.92
C GLY A 817 17.81 21.25 -10.83
N GLU A 818 17.89 21.08 -12.14
CA GLU A 818 17.52 22.09 -13.15
C GLU A 818 16.01 22.09 -13.44
N ARG A 819 15.32 21.00 -13.05
CA ARG A 819 13.86 20.86 -13.12
C ARG A 819 13.30 20.66 -11.72
N GLU A 820 12.34 21.50 -11.34
CA GLU A 820 11.58 21.31 -10.11
C GLU A 820 10.70 20.06 -10.20
N TRP A 821 10.66 19.31 -9.10
CA TRP A 821 9.86 18.10 -8.96
C TRP A 821 9.50 17.89 -7.48
N LYS A 822 8.32 17.33 -7.24
CA LYS A 822 7.80 17.01 -5.90
C LYS A 822 8.13 15.57 -5.53
N ASP A 823 7.66 14.65 -6.37
CA ASP A 823 7.79 13.22 -6.22
C ASP A 823 7.97 12.55 -7.60
N TYR A 824 8.41 11.29 -7.59
CA TYR A 824 8.42 10.39 -8.74
C TYR A 824 8.19 8.96 -8.28
N THR A 825 7.82 8.07 -9.22
CA THR A 825 7.69 6.64 -8.94
C THR A 825 8.94 5.88 -9.37
N PRO A 826 9.54 5.04 -8.50
CA PRO A 826 10.62 4.14 -8.89
C PRO A 826 10.27 3.09 -9.93
N TYR A 827 9.02 3.00 -10.43
CA TYR A 827 8.73 2.25 -11.69
C TYR A 827 9.62 2.66 -12.86
N GLU A 828 10.19 3.87 -12.81
CA GLU A 828 11.22 4.35 -13.74
C GLU A 828 12.50 3.47 -13.75
N LEU A 829 12.72 2.59 -12.77
CA LEU A 829 13.81 1.61 -12.77
C LEU A 829 13.82 0.74 -14.03
N ARG A 830 12.66 0.50 -14.66
CA ARG A 830 12.54 -0.19 -15.96
C ARG A 830 13.31 0.49 -17.09
N THR A 831 13.54 1.80 -16.98
CA THR A 831 14.35 2.55 -17.96
C THR A 831 15.82 2.12 -17.95
N VAL A 832 16.33 1.55 -16.84
CA VAL A 832 17.69 0.98 -16.77
C VAL A 832 17.81 -0.18 -17.75
N GLY A 833 16.89 -1.15 -17.72
CA GLY A 833 16.88 -2.27 -18.67
C GLY A 833 16.72 -1.80 -20.11
N THR A 834 15.89 -0.78 -20.33
CA THR A 834 15.74 -0.14 -21.64
C THR A 834 17.06 0.47 -22.14
N PHE A 835 17.77 1.23 -21.31
CA PHE A 835 19.05 1.82 -21.69
C PHE A 835 20.10 0.75 -22.00
N VAL A 836 20.11 -0.36 -21.27
CA VAL A 836 20.98 -1.51 -21.61
C VAL A 836 20.64 -2.08 -23.00
N ARG A 837 19.36 -2.25 -23.31
CA ARG A 837 18.90 -2.77 -24.62
C ARG A 837 19.16 -1.81 -25.78
N LEU A 838 19.12 -0.50 -25.54
CA LEU A 838 19.49 0.54 -26.50
C LEU A 838 21.02 0.72 -26.65
N GLY A 839 21.83 -0.02 -25.88
CA GLY A 839 23.28 0.11 -25.89
C GLY A 839 23.82 1.34 -25.14
N TRP A 840 22.99 2.02 -24.35
CA TRP A 840 23.34 3.20 -23.57
C TRP A 840 23.90 2.85 -22.20
N ARG A 841 24.99 2.08 -22.19
CA ARG A 841 25.63 1.52 -21.00
C ARG A 841 25.87 2.55 -19.89
N ASP A 842 26.48 3.69 -20.21
CA ASP A 842 26.83 4.70 -19.20
C ASP A 842 25.59 5.41 -18.63
N ARG A 843 24.52 5.55 -19.44
CA ARG A 843 23.25 6.11 -18.99
C ARG A 843 22.52 5.16 -18.05
N ALA A 844 22.58 3.85 -18.30
CA ALA A 844 22.04 2.83 -17.40
C ALA A 844 22.69 2.90 -16.01
N GLN A 845 24.02 3.01 -15.95
CA GLN A 845 24.72 3.17 -14.66
C GLN A 845 24.35 4.47 -13.96
N SER A 846 24.31 5.60 -14.68
CA SER A 846 23.94 6.90 -14.11
C SER A 846 22.52 6.90 -13.55
N ALA A 847 21.59 6.19 -14.20
CA ALA A 847 20.22 6.03 -13.73
C ALA A 847 20.16 5.18 -12.46
N LEU A 848 20.88 4.05 -12.42
CA LEU A 848 20.98 3.20 -11.22
C LEU A 848 21.51 3.97 -10.02
N ASP A 849 22.58 4.74 -10.19
CA ASP A 849 23.18 5.53 -9.11
C ASP A 849 22.18 6.55 -8.52
N PHE A 850 21.36 7.17 -9.38
CA PHE A 850 20.29 8.07 -8.95
C PHE A 850 19.23 7.33 -8.14
N PHE A 851 18.69 6.23 -8.65
CA PHE A 851 17.64 5.48 -7.95
C PHE A 851 18.14 4.88 -6.63
N PHE A 852 19.39 4.41 -6.55
CA PHE A 852 19.97 3.91 -5.30
C PHE A 852 20.10 4.98 -4.21
N ALA A 853 20.23 6.25 -4.57
CA ALA A 853 20.28 7.34 -3.60
C ALA A 853 18.94 7.53 -2.85
N ASP A 854 17.84 7.06 -3.44
CA ASP A 854 16.49 7.20 -2.90
C ASP A 854 15.99 5.95 -2.16
N GLN A 855 16.86 4.95 -1.92
CA GLN A 855 16.52 3.85 -1.02
C GLN A 855 16.37 4.35 0.42
N GLN A 856 15.28 3.95 1.10
CA GLN A 856 14.96 4.45 2.45
C GLN A 856 14.62 3.30 3.42
N PRO A 857 15.33 3.19 4.55
CA PRO A 857 16.72 3.59 4.72
C PRO A 857 17.61 2.88 3.69
N ARG A 858 18.67 3.54 3.23
CA ARG A 858 19.55 2.99 2.18
C ARG A 858 20.11 1.61 2.51
N ALA A 859 20.42 1.35 3.78
CA ALA A 859 20.99 0.09 4.25
C ALA A 859 20.02 -1.11 4.20
N TRP A 860 18.74 -0.88 3.87
CA TRP A 860 17.74 -1.94 3.70
C TRP A 860 17.44 -2.28 2.24
N ASN A 861 18.20 -1.73 1.28
CA ASN A 861 18.17 -2.08 -0.14
C ASN A 861 16.75 -2.08 -0.76
N GLN A 862 15.93 -1.08 -0.45
CA GLN A 862 14.51 -1.07 -0.79
C GLN A 862 14.03 0.29 -1.30
N TRP A 863 12.93 0.24 -2.05
CA TRP A 863 12.21 1.42 -2.53
C TRP A 863 10.74 1.36 -2.15
N ALA A 864 10.19 2.54 -1.95
CA ALA A 864 8.75 2.76 -1.90
C ALA A 864 8.17 2.78 -3.33
N GLU A 865 6.85 2.83 -3.44
CA GLU A 865 6.17 3.11 -4.70
C GLU A 865 6.36 4.57 -5.14
N VAL A 866 6.38 5.49 -4.18
CA VAL A 866 6.57 6.92 -4.43
C VAL A 866 7.74 7.45 -3.62
N VAL A 867 8.62 8.20 -4.27
CA VAL A 867 9.76 8.90 -3.66
C VAL A 867 9.53 10.39 -3.74
N SER A 868 9.80 11.10 -2.64
CA SER A 868 9.65 12.54 -2.51
C SER A 868 11.01 13.24 -2.43
N ARG A 869 11.14 14.42 -3.05
CA ARG A 869 12.30 15.30 -2.90
C ARG A 869 12.50 15.78 -1.45
N THR A 870 11.44 15.69 -0.63
CA THR A 870 11.43 16.05 0.79
C THR A 870 11.17 14.82 1.66
N PRO A 871 12.14 13.90 1.82
CA PRO A 871 11.91 12.57 2.40
C PRO A 871 11.47 12.56 3.87
N ARG A 872 11.56 13.67 4.61
CA ARG A 872 11.04 13.76 5.98
C ARG A 872 9.70 14.47 6.11
N LYS A 873 9.19 15.08 5.04
CA LYS A 873 7.84 15.64 5.02
C LYS A 873 6.83 14.49 4.79
N PRO A 874 5.79 14.33 5.61
CA PRO A 874 4.80 13.28 5.44
C PRO A 874 4.15 13.30 4.05
N PHE A 875 4.07 12.13 3.43
CA PHE A 875 3.36 11.91 2.18
C PHE A 875 2.89 10.45 2.08
N PHE A 876 1.98 10.18 1.15
CA PHE A 876 1.61 8.81 0.82
C PHE A 876 2.73 8.21 -0.05
N LEU A 877 3.41 7.18 0.46
CA LEU A 877 4.51 6.50 -0.22
C LEU A 877 4.12 5.13 -0.78
N GLY A 878 2.95 4.61 -0.40
CA GLY A 878 2.48 3.28 -0.78
C GLY A 878 2.87 2.21 0.24
N ASP A 879 3.64 1.21 -0.20
CA ASP A 879 4.25 0.17 0.63
C ASP A 879 5.79 0.28 0.58
N LEU A 880 6.45 -0.18 1.63
CA LEU A 880 7.91 -0.22 1.73
C LEU A 880 8.34 -1.54 2.40
N PRO A 881 9.04 -2.43 1.69
CA PRO A 881 9.36 -2.38 0.25
C PRO A 881 8.12 -2.50 -0.63
N HIS A 882 8.18 -1.91 -1.83
CA HIS A 882 7.21 -2.18 -2.90
C HIS A 882 7.73 -3.31 -3.80
N ALA A 883 7.10 -4.48 -3.76
CA ALA A 883 7.57 -5.70 -4.43
C ALA A 883 7.51 -5.62 -5.96
N TRP A 884 6.58 -4.85 -6.53
CA TRP A 884 6.56 -4.62 -7.98
C TRP A 884 7.78 -3.78 -8.41
N VAL A 885 8.10 -2.71 -7.68
CA VAL A 885 9.32 -1.92 -7.91
C VAL A 885 10.57 -2.78 -7.72
N ALA A 886 10.58 -3.66 -6.71
CA ALA A 886 11.65 -4.62 -6.50
C ALA A 886 11.82 -5.55 -7.71
N SER A 887 10.73 -5.99 -8.34
CA SER A 887 10.79 -6.79 -9.57
C SER A 887 11.30 -6.00 -10.77
N ASP A 888 10.92 -4.72 -10.90
CA ASP A 888 11.41 -3.82 -11.95
C ASP A 888 12.92 -3.61 -11.84
N TYR A 889 13.40 -3.42 -10.62
CA TYR A 889 14.82 -3.41 -10.32
C TYR A 889 15.47 -4.73 -10.69
N VAL A 890 14.97 -5.88 -10.22
CA VAL A 890 15.58 -7.20 -10.46
C VAL A 890 15.69 -7.48 -11.96
N ARG A 891 14.61 -7.30 -12.72
CA ARG A 891 14.60 -7.56 -14.17
C ARG A 891 15.58 -6.65 -14.90
N SER A 892 15.59 -5.37 -14.58
CA SER A 892 16.51 -4.39 -15.17
C SER A 892 17.96 -4.64 -14.77
N ALA A 893 18.21 -4.99 -13.51
CA ALA A 893 19.53 -5.29 -12.97
C ALA A 893 20.13 -6.55 -13.61
N LEU A 894 19.30 -7.58 -13.81
CA LEU A 894 19.70 -8.81 -14.49
C LEU A 894 19.99 -8.57 -15.98
N ASP A 895 19.31 -7.63 -16.64
CA ASP A 895 19.59 -7.26 -18.04
C ASP A 895 21.01 -6.69 -18.23
N LEU A 896 21.66 -6.14 -17.18
CA LEU A 896 23.08 -5.77 -17.27
C LEU A 896 23.96 -6.99 -17.59
N PHE A 897 23.61 -8.15 -17.01
CA PHE A 897 24.35 -9.40 -17.12
C PHE A 897 23.90 -10.23 -18.32
N ALA A 898 22.59 -10.45 -18.49
CA ALA A 898 22.09 -11.15 -19.66
C ALA A 898 20.60 -10.89 -19.93
N TYR A 899 20.22 -10.78 -21.19
CA TYR A 899 18.83 -10.70 -21.63
C TYR A 899 18.59 -11.37 -22.98
N GLU A 900 17.36 -11.81 -23.24
CA GLU A 900 16.96 -12.35 -24.54
C GLU A 900 16.64 -11.24 -25.54
N ARG A 901 17.13 -11.43 -26.77
CA ARG A 901 16.89 -10.58 -27.93
C ARG A 901 16.11 -11.36 -29.00
N PRO A 902 14.77 -11.23 -29.02
CA PRO A 902 13.92 -12.02 -29.92
C PRO A 902 14.20 -11.78 -31.42
N GLU A 903 14.66 -10.59 -31.80
CA GLU A 903 14.82 -10.18 -33.21
C GLU A 903 15.79 -11.08 -33.99
N ASP A 904 16.80 -11.62 -33.32
CA ASP A 904 17.81 -12.50 -33.91
C ASP A 904 17.98 -13.83 -33.14
N GLU A 905 17.00 -14.18 -32.31
CA GLU A 905 16.99 -15.40 -31.48
C GLU A 905 18.28 -15.57 -30.68
N SER A 906 18.74 -14.53 -29.98
CA SER A 906 20.01 -14.57 -29.20
C SER A 906 19.83 -14.21 -27.73
N ILE A 907 20.84 -14.54 -26.91
CA ILE A 907 20.98 -14.02 -25.55
C ILE A 907 22.16 -13.06 -25.54
N VAL A 908 21.90 -11.80 -25.24
CA VAL A 908 22.94 -10.77 -25.10
C VAL A 908 23.51 -10.86 -23.69
N ILE A 909 24.83 -10.88 -23.55
CA ILE A 909 25.54 -10.97 -22.27
C ILE A 909 26.42 -9.75 -22.01
N ALA A 910 26.56 -9.37 -20.74
CA ALA A 910 27.38 -8.27 -20.23
C ALA A 910 27.16 -6.90 -20.91
N ALA A 911 25.98 -6.65 -21.50
CA ALA A 911 25.71 -5.42 -22.23
C ALA A 911 25.76 -4.16 -21.34
N GLY A 912 25.26 -4.28 -20.11
CA GLY A 912 25.20 -3.19 -19.14
C GLY A 912 26.36 -3.14 -18.16
N ILE A 913 27.37 -4.02 -18.30
CA ILE A 913 28.50 -4.08 -17.35
C ILE A 913 29.44 -2.90 -17.57
N PRO A 914 29.72 -2.07 -16.54
CA PRO A 914 30.67 -0.98 -16.66
C PRO A 914 32.07 -1.47 -17.04
N ALA A 915 32.76 -0.77 -17.94
CA ALA A 915 34.05 -1.24 -18.45
C ALA A 915 35.11 -1.39 -17.34
N ASP A 916 35.08 -0.50 -16.35
CA ASP A 916 36.01 -0.55 -15.21
C ASP A 916 35.82 -1.79 -14.32
N TRP A 917 34.66 -2.47 -14.38
CA TRP A 917 34.46 -3.71 -13.63
C TRP A 917 35.22 -4.89 -14.20
N LEU A 918 35.66 -4.81 -15.46
CA LEU A 918 36.36 -5.90 -16.13
C LEU A 918 37.85 -5.95 -15.78
N LYS A 919 38.36 -4.93 -15.08
CA LYS A 919 39.75 -4.89 -14.58
C LYS A 919 39.94 -5.92 -13.46
N GLY A 920 41.18 -6.42 -13.32
CA GLY A 920 41.53 -7.36 -12.24
C GLY A 920 40.84 -8.71 -12.39
N GLU A 921 40.05 -9.11 -11.40
CA GLU A 921 39.30 -10.38 -11.44
C GLU A 921 38.12 -10.35 -12.43
N GLY A 922 37.66 -9.15 -12.79
CA GLY A 922 36.53 -8.95 -13.69
C GLY A 922 35.19 -9.26 -13.03
N ILE A 923 34.26 -9.80 -13.83
CA ILE A 923 32.97 -10.29 -13.36
C ILE A 923 32.81 -11.78 -13.63
N ALA A 924 31.96 -12.44 -12.84
CA ALA A 924 31.40 -13.73 -13.22
C ALA A 924 29.96 -13.85 -12.70
N ILE A 925 29.15 -14.60 -13.45
CA ILE A 925 27.82 -15.01 -13.04
C ILE A 925 27.73 -16.53 -13.14
N GLU A 926 27.11 -17.17 -12.15
CA GLU A 926 26.89 -18.61 -12.13
C GLU A 926 25.42 -18.92 -11.86
N GLY A 927 24.80 -19.71 -12.75
CA GLY A 927 23.46 -20.24 -12.53
C GLY A 927 22.29 -19.32 -12.88
N LEU A 928 22.52 -18.18 -13.55
CA LEU A 928 21.43 -17.30 -14.01
C LEU A 928 20.49 -18.08 -14.92
N ARG A 929 19.19 -18.11 -14.62
CA ARG A 929 18.25 -18.94 -15.38
C ARG A 929 17.82 -18.23 -16.67
N THR A 930 17.81 -19.00 -17.75
CA THR A 930 17.28 -18.62 -19.07
C THR A 930 16.34 -19.71 -19.58
N PRO A 931 15.51 -19.46 -20.61
CA PRO A 931 14.72 -20.51 -21.26
C PRO A 931 15.53 -21.69 -21.83
N GLY A 932 16.83 -21.49 -22.06
CA GLY A 932 17.78 -22.51 -22.50
C GLY A 932 18.44 -23.30 -21.36
N GLY A 933 18.21 -22.94 -20.10
CA GLY A 933 18.89 -23.51 -18.93
C GLY A 933 19.77 -22.51 -18.18
N PRO A 934 20.57 -22.96 -17.19
CA PRO A 934 21.45 -22.09 -16.43
C PRO A 934 22.60 -21.54 -17.28
N LEU A 935 22.77 -20.22 -17.27
CA LEU A 935 23.88 -19.49 -17.87
C LEU A 935 24.96 -19.23 -16.82
N SER A 936 26.21 -19.55 -17.17
CA SER A 936 27.39 -19.20 -16.39
C SER A 936 28.48 -18.65 -17.31
N TYR A 937 29.04 -17.50 -16.97
CA TYR A 937 30.19 -16.94 -17.70
C TYR A 937 31.07 -16.08 -16.80
N SER A 938 32.34 -15.90 -17.18
CA SER A 938 33.25 -14.90 -16.62
C SER A 938 33.76 -13.96 -17.72
N LEU A 939 34.03 -12.71 -17.35
CA LEU A 939 34.49 -11.69 -18.28
C LEU A 939 35.52 -10.79 -17.59
N ARG A 940 36.73 -10.71 -18.14
CA ARG A 940 37.82 -9.89 -17.56
C ARG A 940 38.82 -9.41 -18.61
N GLU A 941 39.50 -8.31 -18.29
CA GLU A 941 40.64 -7.80 -19.04
C GLU A 941 41.91 -8.59 -18.68
N VAL A 942 42.62 -9.08 -19.71
CA VAL A 942 43.93 -9.73 -19.59
C VAL A 942 44.87 -9.10 -20.61
N GLY A 943 45.76 -8.21 -20.16
CA GLY A 943 46.62 -7.44 -21.06
C GLY A 943 45.81 -6.48 -21.93
N ASP A 944 45.95 -6.59 -23.25
CA ASP A 944 45.24 -5.82 -24.28
C ASP A 944 43.96 -6.52 -24.80
N LYS A 945 43.56 -7.62 -24.14
CA LYS A 945 42.43 -8.46 -24.56
C LYS A 945 41.35 -8.50 -23.49
N LEU A 946 40.12 -8.67 -23.95
CA LEU A 946 38.99 -9.07 -23.13
C LEU A 946 38.79 -10.58 -23.29
N VAL A 947 38.80 -11.31 -22.17
CA VAL A 947 38.64 -12.78 -22.15
C VAL A 947 37.26 -13.12 -21.61
N LEU A 948 36.43 -13.73 -22.47
CA LEU A 948 35.13 -14.29 -22.13
C LEU A 948 35.27 -15.81 -21.97
N GLU A 949 34.86 -16.35 -20.83
CA GLU A 949 34.74 -17.79 -20.62
C GLU A 949 33.27 -18.12 -20.35
N VAL A 950 32.70 -19.03 -21.12
CA VAL A 950 31.31 -19.45 -21.00
C VAL A 950 31.27 -20.92 -20.59
N GLY A 951 30.55 -21.20 -19.50
CA GLY A 951 30.33 -22.56 -19.00
C GLY A 951 29.39 -23.37 -19.90
N GLY A 952 29.35 -24.68 -19.66
CA GLY A 952 28.26 -25.53 -20.17
C GLY A 952 26.97 -25.34 -19.35
N GLY A 953 25.88 -25.99 -19.76
CA GLY A 953 24.61 -26.02 -19.01
C GLY A 953 23.47 -25.28 -19.70
N ILE A 954 23.78 -24.35 -20.60
CA ILE A 954 22.79 -23.70 -21.45
C ILE A 954 22.65 -24.40 -22.81
N THR A 955 21.41 -24.59 -23.25
CA THR A 955 21.07 -24.87 -24.64
C THR A 955 21.01 -23.55 -25.39
N LEU A 956 21.94 -23.34 -26.32
CA LEU A 956 22.05 -22.08 -27.05
C LEU A 956 20.82 -21.83 -27.92
N PRO A 957 20.30 -20.59 -27.95
CA PRO A 957 19.30 -20.21 -28.94
C PRO A 957 19.96 -20.13 -30.33
N LYS A 958 19.17 -20.03 -31.41
CA LYS A 958 19.70 -20.12 -32.79
C LYS A 958 20.74 -19.04 -33.10
N GLY A 959 20.56 -17.83 -32.57
CA GLY A 959 21.47 -16.69 -32.70
C GLY A 959 22.71 -16.75 -31.80
N GLY A 960 22.79 -17.73 -30.88
CA GLY A 960 23.89 -17.92 -29.92
C GLY A 960 23.87 -16.91 -28.76
N LEU A 961 25.01 -16.80 -28.06
CA LEU A 961 25.25 -15.69 -27.12
C LEU A 961 25.93 -14.53 -27.82
N VAL A 962 25.56 -13.30 -27.48
CA VAL A 962 26.09 -12.07 -28.07
C VAL A 962 26.74 -11.22 -27.00
N LEU A 963 28.03 -10.92 -27.14
CA LEU A 963 28.74 -9.95 -26.30
C LEU A 963 28.97 -8.64 -27.08
N PRO A 964 28.23 -7.56 -26.78
CA PRO A 964 28.47 -6.25 -27.36
C PRO A 964 29.61 -5.53 -26.62
N TRP A 965 30.67 -5.22 -27.36
CA TRP A 965 31.86 -4.55 -26.84
C TRP A 965 32.40 -3.52 -27.83
N ASN A 966 32.59 -2.27 -27.40
CA ASN A 966 33.14 -1.17 -28.19
C ASN A 966 32.53 -1.03 -29.61
N GLY A 967 31.19 -1.11 -29.68
CA GLY A 967 30.44 -0.98 -30.94
C GLY A 967 30.50 -2.20 -31.86
N LYS A 968 31.05 -3.33 -31.39
CA LYS A 968 31.10 -4.61 -32.13
C LYS A 968 30.39 -5.69 -31.32
N GLU A 969 29.79 -6.65 -32.03
CA GLU A 969 29.21 -7.84 -31.41
C GLU A 969 30.09 -9.07 -31.65
N THR A 970 30.40 -9.79 -30.57
CA THR A 970 31.05 -11.11 -30.64
C THR A 970 30.02 -12.19 -30.38
N ARG A 971 29.92 -13.18 -31.28
CA ARG A 971 28.96 -14.29 -31.16
C ARG A 971 29.61 -15.59 -30.70
N VAL A 972 28.98 -16.24 -29.72
CA VAL A 972 29.34 -17.58 -29.23
C VAL A 972 28.25 -18.56 -29.64
N THR A 973 28.59 -19.47 -30.56
CA THR A 973 27.64 -20.44 -31.15
C THR A 973 27.86 -21.87 -30.64
N ARG A 974 28.81 -22.08 -29.72
CA ARG A 974 29.08 -23.37 -29.06
C ARG A 974 29.52 -23.11 -27.62
N VAL A 975 29.11 -23.97 -26.69
CA VAL A 975 29.50 -23.93 -25.28
C VAL A 975 29.94 -25.33 -24.79
N PRO A 976 30.88 -25.44 -23.83
CA PRO A 976 31.64 -24.35 -23.22
C PRO A 976 32.58 -23.67 -24.23
N ALA A 977 32.95 -22.41 -23.97
CA ALA A 977 33.80 -21.64 -24.86
C ALA A 977 34.73 -20.71 -24.09
N ARG A 978 35.89 -20.43 -24.70
CA ARG A 978 36.79 -19.34 -24.30
C ARG A 978 37.06 -18.48 -25.54
N VAL A 979 36.78 -17.18 -25.43
CA VAL A 979 36.89 -16.23 -26.53
C VAL A 979 37.78 -15.07 -26.08
N GLU A 980 38.76 -14.72 -26.91
CA GLU A 980 39.62 -13.55 -26.72
C GLU A 980 39.20 -12.46 -27.71
N ILE A 981 38.87 -11.29 -27.20
CA ILE A 981 38.36 -10.14 -27.97
C ILE A 981 39.39 -9.02 -27.86
N ALA A 982 39.79 -8.44 -28.98
CA ALA A 982 40.66 -7.28 -28.98
C ALA A 982 39.94 -6.08 -28.35
N ARG A 983 40.63 -5.35 -27.47
CA ARG A 983 40.08 -4.18 -26.79
C ARG A 983 39.70 -3.06 -27.76
#